data_AF-A0A330JX81-F1
#
_entry.id   AF-A0A330JX81-F1
#
_cell.length_a   1.000
_cell.length_b   1.000
_cell.length_c   1.000
_cell.angle_alpha   90.00
_cell.angle_beta   90.00
_cell.angle_gamma   90.00
#
_symmetry.space_group_name_H-M   'P 1'
#
loop_
_entity.id
_entity.type
_entity.pdbx_description
1 polymer ?
#
loop_
_entity_poly.entity_id
_entity_poly.type
_entity_poly.pdbx_seq_one_letter_code
_entity_poly.pdbx_strand_id
1 'polypeptide(L)'
;MPRRHILTERQRSALFDLPTDELSLLRHYTLGDDDLAHIQERRRPENRLGYALQLCALRYPGRTLAPSEVIPYEILSFIGAQLGVSANALLTYAARRQTRHEHMAALRENYGYKTFAGRGARDLRDWLFDQAEEARSNEDLAQRLVLRCRENLMILPAISTIERLCADALVAAERRIDTRIAQRLDSAVRERLDGLLTELLDANISRFIWLRQFEVGNNSAAANRLLDKLEFLRSLSLDPQVLAGVPPHRVARLRRQGERYFTDGLQDISSDRRWAIIAVCSVEWEAAIADTVIETHDRIVGKTWREAKRLNDERIGGSKAAVTDTLRAFTALGASLLEAHNDGMPLEMAISKSTQWGQLEQLVATGAQLSNTLADDPLAHVGQGYHRFRRYAPRMLRCLKLEAASVAQPLIAAAKAIGKMQALPSVANNFLRPNSKWHRHLRVQDQGDNRLREVAVMFHLRDAFRSGDIWLDHSRRYGDLKQVLVPLVTAQTNTRLAVPLDPQLWLTDRKARLADGLKRLARAARDGTIPHGSIEDGTLRIDRLTADVPDNAEELILDLYRRMPPIRITDILLEVDAALGFTEAFTHLRTGVPCNDQIGLLNVLLAEGLNLGLRKMAEATNTHDYWQLNALPVGMSRAKQWTGLWRPWLLRRQSCRCPGSGVLVQPHQAMVSSFLQPGRERP
;
A
#
# COMPACT_ATOMS: atom_id res chain seq x y z
N MET A 1 -16.29 -34.95 14.28
CA MET A 1 -15.47 -33.72 14.08
C MET A 1 -16.37 -32.61 13.56
N PRO A 2 -16.34 -31.39 14.11
CA PRO A 2 -17.17 -30.30 13.61
C PRO A 2 -16.81 -30.02 12.15
N ARG A 3 -17.82 -29.89 11.29
CA ARG A 3 -17.64 -29.57 9.87
C ARG A 3 -16.95 -28.21 9.77
N ARG A 4 -15.73 -28.19 9.25
CA ARG A 4 -15.01 -26.93 9.00
C ARG A 4 -15.63 -26.26 7.78
N HIS A 5 -16.52 -25.31 8.04
CA HIS A 5 -17.01 -24.39 7.03
C HIS A 5 -15.89 -23.42 6.67
N ILE A 6 -15.54 -23.35 5.38
CA ILE A 6 -14.44 -22.50 4.89
C ILE A 6 -14.92 -21.30 4.07
N LEU A 7 -16.19 -21.31 3.67
CA LEU A 7 -16.88 -20.26 2.94
C LEU A 7 -17.86 -19.54 3.89
N THR A 8 -18.05 -18.24 3.66
CA THR A 8 -19.16 -17.48 4.27
C THR A 8 -20.48 -17.84 3.60
N GLU A 9 -21.60 -17.46 4.24
CA GLU A 9 -22.92 -17.70 3.65
C GLU A 9 -23.09 -16.94 2.33
N ARG A 10 -22.61 -15.70 2.25
CA ARG A 10 -22.61 -14.91 1.00
C ARG A 10 -21.81 -15.59 -0.11
N GLN A 11 -20.63 -16.13 0.22
CA GLN A 11 -19.80 -16.87 -0.73
C GLN A 11 -20.47 -18.15 -1.21
N ARG A 12 -21.21 -18.85 -0.33
CA ARG A 12 -22.01 -20.01 -0.73
C ARG A 12 -23.13 -19.61 -1.68
N SER A 13 -23.89 -18.58 -1.33
CA SER A 13 -24.96 -18.08 -2.19
C SER A 13 -24.43 -17.69 -3.57
N ALA A 14 -23.34 -16.93 -3.63
CA ALA A 14 -22.73 -16.52 -4.89
C ALA A 14 -22.28 -17.68 -5.78
N LEU A 15 -21.85 -18.81 -5.19
CA LEU A 15 -21.35 -19.98 -5.91
C LEU A 15 -22.43 -21.01 -6.25
N PHE A 16 -23.48 -21.11 -5.43
CA PHE A 16 -24.40 -22.26 -5.46
C PHE A 16 -25.88 -21.89 -5.59
N ASP A 17 -26.27 -20.62 -5.43
CA ASP A 17 -27.67 -20.24 -5.63
C ASP A 17 -27.98 -20.12 -7.13
N LEU A 18 -29.26 -20.28 -7.46
CA LEU A 18 -29.74 -20.07 -8.81
C LEU A 18 -29.73 -18.56 -9.11
N PRO A 19 -29.27 -18.12 -10.29
CA PRO A 19 -29.25 -16.70 -10.63
C PRO A 19 -30.68 -16.16 -10.76
N THR A 20 -30.88 -14.93 -10.27
CA THR A 20 -32.14 -14.19 -10.44
C THR A 20 -31.97 -12.92 -11.25
N ASP A 21 -30.73 -12.50 -11.53
CA ASP A 21 -30.44 -11.34 -12.36
C ASP A 21 -30.60 -11.66 -13.85
N GLU A 22 -31.17 -10.70 -14.58
CA GLU A 22 -31.50 -10.85 -15.99
C GLU A 22 -30.28 -11.21 -16.87
N LEU A 23 -29.12 -10.61 -16.60
CA LEU A 23 -27.89 -10.86 -17.36
C LEU A 23 -27.43 -12.31 -17.22
N SER A 24 -27.44 -12.87 -16.01
CA SER A 24 -27.07 -14.27 -15.79
C SER A 24 -28.10 -15.24 -16.37
N LEU A 25 -29.40 -14.92 -16.29
CA LEU A 25 -30.46 -15.71 -16.92
C LEU A 25 -30.29 -15.75 -18.44
N LEU A 26 -30.09 -14.60 -19.09
CA LEU A 26 -29.82 -14.51 -20.54
C LEU A 26 -28.55 -15.29 -20.93
N ARG A 27 -27.53 -15.28 -20.09
CA ARG A 27 -26.26 -15.95 -20.38
C ARG A 27 -26.34 -17.46 -20.22
N HIS A 28 -27.06 -17.95 -19.22
CA HIS A 28 -26.98 -19.35 -18.81
C HIS A 28 -28.25 -20.16 -19.02
N TYR A 29 -29.42 -19.52 -19.04
CA TYR A 29 -30.74 -20.18 -19.03
C TYR A 29 -31.50 -20.02 -20.36
N THR A 30 -30.89 -19.45 -21.39
CA THR A 30 -31.43 -19.48 -22.75
C THR A 30 -31.32 -20.89 -23.33
N LEU A 31 -32.44 -21.40 -23.85
CA LEU A 31 -32.59 -22.73 -24.42
C LEU A 31 -32.38 -22.67 -25.94
N GLY A 32 -31.49 -23.50 -26.47
CA GLY A 32 -31.29 -23.65 -27.91
C GLY A 32 -32.28 -24.63 -28.54
N ASP A 33 -32.26 -24.75 -29.86
CA ASP A 33 -33.18 -25.62 -30.61
C ASP A 33 -33.08 -27.09 -30.19
N ASP A 34 -31.87 -27.60 -29.97
CA ASP A 34 -31.63 -28.96 -29.47
C ASP A 34 -32.23 -29.17 -28.07
N ASP A 35 -32.19 -28.15 -27.21
CA ASP A 35 -32.79 -28.20 -25.88
C ASP A 35 -34.30 -28.33 -25.98
N LEU A 36 -34.90 -27.48 -26.83
CA LEU A 36 -36.33 -27.45 -27.06
C LEU A 36 -36.83 -28.78 -27.61
N ALA A 37 -36.09 -29.41 -28.53
CA ALA A 37 -36.42 -30.75 -29.04
C ALA A 37 -36.51 -31.78 -27.92
N HIS A 38 -35.48 -31.87 -27.06
CA HIS A 38 -35.47 -32.79 -25.93
C HIS A 38 -36.54 -32.47 -24.86
N ILE A 39 -36.83 -31.20 -24.63
CA ILE A 39 -37.86 -30.77 -23.68
C ILE A 39 -39.26 -31.14 -24.20
N GLN A 40 -39.53 -30.99 -25.50
CA GLN A 40 -40.84 -31.25 -26.11
C GLN A 40 -41.26 -32.72 -26.07
N GLU A 41 -40.30 -33.66 -26.00
CA GLU A 41 -40.56 -35.09 -25.76
C GLU A 41 -41.37 -35.34 -24.48
N ARG A 42 -41.31 -34.42 -23.50
CA ARG A 42 -42.07 -34.52 -22.25
C ARG A 42 -43.51 -34.06 -22.51
N ARG A 43 -44.49 -34.93 -22.23
CA ARG A 43 -45.90 -34.70 -22.60
C ARG A 43 -46.58 -33.54 -21.86
N ARG A 44 -46.29 -33.36 -20.57
CA ARG A 44 -47.04 -32.45 -19.70
C ARG A 44 -46.28 -31.13 -19.46
N PRO A 45 -46.97 -29.97 -19.36
CA PRO A 45 -46.34 -28.66 -19.13
C PRO A 45 -45.43 -28.63 -17.89
N GLU A 46 -45.85 -29.24 -16.79
CA GLU A 46 -45.08 -29.34 -15.55
C GLU A 46 -43.77 -30.13 -15.74
N ASN A 47 -43.81 -31.18 -16.58
CA ASN A 47 -42.63 -32.00 -16.87
C ASN A 47 -41.67 -31.30 -17.84
N ARG A 48 -42.19 -30.53 -18.81
CA ARG A 48 -41.38 -29.69 -19.70
C ARG A 48 -40.63 -28.63 -18.89
N LEU A 49 -41.35 -27.86 -18.08
CA LEU A 49 -40.78 -26.82 -17.24
C LEU A 49 -39.78 -27.40 -16.23
N GLY A 50 -40.12 -28.51 -15.57
CA GLY A 50 -39.23 -29.15 -14.60
C GLY A 50 -37.99 -29.81 -15.21
N TYR A 51 -38.07 -30.35 -16.43
CA TYR A 51 -36.90 -30.84 -17.17
C TYR A 51 -35.97 -29.70 -17.58
N ALA A 52 -36.53 -28.62 -18.14
CA ALA A 52 -35.77 -27.43 -18.51
C ALA A 52 -35.10 -26.77 -17.29
N LEU A 53 -35.80 -26.68 -16.16
CA LEU A 53 -35.24 -26.15 -14.93
C LEU A 53 -34.05 -26.98 -14.42
N GLN A 54 -34.13 -28.31 -14.49
CA GLN A 54 -32.99 -29.17 -14.13
C GLN A 54 -31.80 -28.97 -15.08
N LEU A 55 -32.05 -28.87 -16.39
CA LEU A 55 -31.00 -28.57 -17.37
C LEU A 55 -30.31 -27.23 -17.07
N CYS A 56 -31.10 -26.18 -16.83
CA CYS A 56 -30.59 -24.85 -16.47
C CYS A 56 -29.74 -24.90 -15.19
N ALA A 57 -30.20 -25.58 -14.13
CA ALA A 57 -29.45 -25.74 -12.88
C ALA A 57 -28.11 -26.51 -13.08
N LEU A 58 -28.06 -27.46 -14.02
CA LEU A 58 -26.84 -28.18 -14.40
C LEU A 58 -25.89 -27.35 -15.28
N ARG A 59 -26.41 -26.39 -16.05
CA ARG A 59 -25.58 -25.41 -16.79
C ARG A 59 -24.97 -24.38 -15.85
N TYR A 60 -25.79 -23.86 -14.94
CA TYR A 60 -25.40 -22.91 -13.91
C TYR A 60 -26.38 -22.99 -12.73
N PRO A 61 -25.93 -23.11 -11.48
CA PRO A 61 -24.54 -23.09 -11.03
C PRO A 61 -23.78 -24.43 -11.24
N GLY A 62 -24.41 -25.46 -11.79
CA GLY A 62 -23.76 -26.76 -12.08
C GLY A 62 -24.14 -27.89 -11.13
N ARG A 63 -25.21 -27.75 -10.36
CA ARG A 63 -25.64 -28.72 -9.33
C ARG A 63 -27.04 -29.24 -9.59
N THR A 64 -27.38 -30.32 -8.88
CA THR A 64 -28.76 -30.79 -8.81
C THR A 64 -29.61 -29.91 -7.89
N LEU A 65 -30.89 -29.75 -8.23
CA LEU A 65 -31.88 -29.11 -7.36
C LEU A 65 -32.22 -30.00 -6.17
N ALA A 66 -32.25 -29.41 -4.97
CA ALA A 66 -32.59 -30.14 -3.76
C ALA A 66 -34.10 -30.52 -3.75
N PRO A 67 -34.47 -31.59 -3.03
CA PRO A 67 -35.88 -31.87 -2.72
C PRO A 67 -36.51 -30.64 -2.04
N SER A 68 -37.66 -30.19 -2.55
CA SER A 68 -38.41 -29.05 -2.02
C SER A 68 -37.65 -27.72 -1.97
N GLU A 69 -36.61 -27.54 -2.80
CA GLU A 69 -35.95 -26.25 -2.99
C GLU A 69 -36.96 -25.21 -3.52
N VAL A 70 -37.00 -24.03 -2.90
CA VAL A 70 -37.85 -22.92 -3.35
C VAL A 70 -37.19 -22.30 -4.58
N ILE A 71 -37.89 -22.32 -5.71
CA ILE A 71 -37.38 -21.78 -6.97
C ILE A 71 -37.92 -20.36 -7.16
N PRO A 72 -37.06 -19.34 -7.31
CA PRO A 72 -37.47 -17.96 -7.59
C PRO A 72 -38.41 -17.84 -8.80
N TYR A 73 -39.39 -16.95 -8.71
CA TYR A 73 -40.40 -16.75 -9.75
C TYR A 73 -39.78 -16.25 -11.06
N GLU A 74 -38.76 -15.40 -10.97
CA GLU A 74 -38.01 -14.82 -12.08
C GLU A 74 -37.46 -15.91 -13.00
N ILE A 75 -36.92 -16.97 -12.41
CA ILE A 75 -36.38 -18.14 -13.13
C ILE A 75 -37.50 -18.88 -13.85
N LEU A 76 -38.59 -19.16 -13.15
CA LEU A 76 -39.72 -19.91 -13.70
C LEU A 76 -40.43 -19.14 -14.81
N SER A 77 -40.55 -17.83 -14.64
CA SER A 77 -41.08 -16.92 -15.65
C SER A 77 -40.18 -16.90 -16.89
N PHE A 78 -38.86 -16.78 -16.71
CA PHE A 78 -37.89 -16.74 -17.81
C PHE A 78 -37.84 -18.03 -18.63
N ILE A 79 -37.80 -19.20 -17.96
CA ILE A 79 -37.83 -20.50 -18.64
C ILE A 79 -39.21 -20.77 -19.24
N GLY A 80 -40.28 -20.46 -18.49
CA GLY A 80 -41.66 -20.62 -18.93
C GLY A 80 -41.98 -19.84 -20.20
N ALA A 81 -41.50 -18.60 -20.31
CA ALA A 81 -41.66 -17.76 -21.50
C ALA A 81 -41.07 -18.40 -22.76
N GLN A 82 -39.89 -19.03 -22.66
CA GLN A 82 -39.26 -19.74 -23.78
C GLN A 82 -40.02 -21.00 -24.21
N LEU A 83 -40.75 -21.63 -23.29
CA LEU A 83 -41.50 -22.86 -23.53
C LEU A 83 -42.99 -22.63 -23.86
N GLY A 84 -43.48 -21.39 -23.72
CA GLY A 84 -44.92 -21.10 -23.76
C GLY A 84 -45.70 -21.73 -22.59
N VAL A 85 -45.08 -21.89 -21.42
CA VAL A 85 -45.66 -22.52 -20.23
C VAL A 85 -45.71 -21.53 -19.06
N SER A 86 -46.81 -21.53 -18.30
CA SER A 86 -46.93 -20.70 -17.08
C SER A 86 -45.96 -21.16 -15.99
N ALA A 87 -45.35 -20.22 -15.27
CA ALA A 87 -44.51 -20.49 -14.09
C ALA A 87 -45.21 -21.36 -13.03
N ASN A 88 -46.55 -21.23 -12.90
CA ASN A 88 -47.34 -22.01 -11.95
C ASN A 88 -47.41 -23.51 -12.29
N ALA A 89 -47.05 -23.92 -13.51
CA ALA A 89 -47.04 -25.33 -13.89
C ALA A 89 -46.09 -26.17 -13.01
N LEU A 90 -45.02 -25.56 -12.47
CA LEU A 90 -44.06 -26.28 -11.62
C LEU A 90 -44.68 -26.77 -10.30
N LEU A 91 -45.78 -26.17 -9.82
CA LEU A 91 -46.39 -26.55 -8.53
C LEU A 91 -46.77 -28.05 -8.45
N THR A 92 -47.07 -28.67 -9.59
CA THR A 92 -47.42 -30.09 -9.68
C THR A 92 -46.26 -30.96 -10.17
N TYR A 93 -45.10 -30.36 -10.46
CA TYR A 93 -43.92 -31.05 -10.98
C TYR A 93 -43.32 -32.01 -9.96
N ALA A 94 -42.97 -33.22 -10.41
CA ALA A 94 -42.29 -34.23 -9.61
C ALA A 94 -42.99 -34.58 -8.29
N ALA A 95 -44.33 -34.50 -8.23
CA ALA A 95 -45.13 -35.04 -7.12
C ALA A 95 -44.78 -36.52 -6.83
N ARG A 96 -44.30 -37.26 -7.84
CA ARG A 96 -43.61 -38.55 -7.70
C ARG A 96 -42.11 -38.37 -7.84
N ARG A 97 -41.35 -38.85 -6.85
CA ARG A 97 -39.87 -38.80 -6.83
C ARG A 97 -39.21 -39.43 -8.07
N GLN A 98 -39.86 -40.45 -8.65
CA GLN A 98 -39.38 -41.19 -9.82
C GLN A 98 -39.14 -40.29 -11.05
N THR A 99 -40.07 -39.36 -11.31
CA THR A 99 -40.01 -38.46 -12.47
C THR A 99 -38.79 -37.55 -12.43
N ARG A 100 -38.37 -37.08 -11.24
CA ARG A 100 -37.17 -36.26 -11.08
C ARG A 100 -35.91 -37.06 -11.40
N HIS A 101 -35.84 -38.32 -10.96
CA HIS A 101 -34.70 -39.20 -11.22
C HIS A 101 -34.61 -39.60 -12.70
N GLU A 102 -35.74 -39.90 -13.34
CA GLU A 102 -35.81 -40.20 -14.78
C GLU A 102 -35.34 -39.00 -15.61
N HIS A 103 -35.78 -37.79 -15.27
CA HIS A 103 -35.32 -36.57 -15.93
C HIS A 103 -33.82 -36.36 -15.76
N MET A 104 -33.29 -36.53 -14.54
CA MET A 104 -31.85 -36.42 -14.28
C MET A 104 -31.04 -37.49 -15.03
N ALA A 105 -31.55 -38.71 -15.16
CA ALA A 105 -30.90 -39.78 -15.93
C ALA A 105 -30.84 -39.41 -17.42
N ALA A 106 -31.96 -38.97 -18.00
CA ALA A 106 -32.02 -38.52 -19.39
C ALA A 106 -31.11 -37.31 -19.66
N LEU A 107 -31.05 -36.34 -18.73
CA LEU A 107 -30.15 -35.19 -18.85
C LEU A 107 -28.68 -35.61 -18.87
N ARG A 108 -28.30 -36.59 -18.06
CA ARG A 108 -26.93 -37.12 -18.02
C ARG A 108 -26.56 -37.85 -19.29
N GLU A 109 -27.49 -38.60 -19.86
CA GLU A 109 -27.29 -39.33 -21.12
C GLU A 109 -27.20 -38.37 -22.31
N ASN A 110 -28.18 -37.47 -22.47
CA ASN A 110 -28.27 -36.58 -23.64
C ASN A 110 -27.16 -35.52 -23.67
N TYR A 111 -26.80 -34.95 -22.52
CA TYR A 111 -25.83 -33.84 -22.44
C TYR A 111 -24.46 -34.26 -21.88
N GLY A 112 -24.26 -35.54 -21.56
CA GLY A 112 -22.98 -36.07 -21.09
C GLY A 112 -22.59 -35.71 -19.65
N TYR A 113 -23.55 -35.28 -18.81
CA TYR A 113 -23.27 -34.93 -17.42
C TYR A 113 -22.83 -36.14 -16.58
N LYS A 114 -21.73 -35.99 -15.84
CA LYS A 114 -21.11 -37.02 -15.02
C LYS A 114 -21.32 -36.75 -13.54
N THR A 115 -21.59 -37.79 -12.75
CA THR A 115 -21.60 -37.68 -11.29
C THR A 115 -20.18 -37.47 -10.75
N PHE A 116 -20.04 -36.74 -9.65
CA PHE A 116 -18.77 -36.60 -8.93
C PHE A 116 -18.35 -37.91 -8.24
N ALA A 117 -17.85 -38.88 -9.01
CA ALA A 117 -17.41 -40.18 -8.53
C ALA A 117 -16.32 -40.79 -9.44
N GLY A 118 -15.67 -41.86 -8.94
CA GLY A 118 -14.75 -42.68 -9.75
C GLY A 118 -13.48 -41.95 -10.20
N ARG A 119 -13.05 -42.19 -11.44
CA ARG A 119 -11.79 -41.62 -12.00
C ARG A 119 -11.86 -40.10 -12.13
N GLY A 120 -12.91 -39.55 -12.73
CA GLY A 120 -13.00 -38.10 -12.93
C GLY A 120 -12.98 -37.28 -11.64
N ALA A 121 -13.58 -37.79 -10.55
CA ALA A 121 -13.49 -37.15 -9.24
C ALA A 121 -12.07 -37.21 -8.64
N ARG A 122 -11.30 -38.27 -8.91
CA ARG A 122 -9.88 -38.34 -8.51
C ARG A 122 -9.04 -37.34 -9.31
N ASP A 123 -9.23 -37.29 -10.62
CA ASP A 123 -8.49 -36.37 -11.50
C ASP A 123 -8.75 -34.90 -11.11
N LEU A 124 -10.00 -34.53 -10.80
CA LEU A 124 -10.35 -33.20 -10.30
C LEU A 124 -9.76 -32.90 -8.93
N ARG A 125 -9.72 -33.89 -8.04
CA ARG A 125 -9.11 -33.73 -6.72
C ARG A 125 -7.60 -33.50 -6.85
N ASP A 126 -6.93 -34.26 -7.69
CA ASP A 126 -5.49 -34.12 -7.90
C ASP A 126 -5.17 -32.76 -8.54
N TRP A 127 -5.97 -32.34 -9.52
CA TRP A 127 -5.91 -30.97 -10.07
C TRP A 127 -6.14 -29.89 -8.98
N LEU A 128 -7.11 -30.08 -8.08
CA LEU A 128 -7.39 -29.15 -6.99
C LEU A 128 -6.20 -29.01 -6.04
N PHE A 129 -5.51 -30.12 -5.73
CA PHE A 129 -4.29 -30.10 -4.93
C PHE A 129 -3.21 -29.25 -5.58
N ASP A 130 -3.05 -29.29 -6.91
CA ASP A 130 -2.07 -28.48 -7.61
C ASP A 130 -2.45 -26.99 -7.64
N GLN A 131 -3.75 -26.69 -7.75
CA GLN A 131 -4.24 -25.30 -7.71
C GLN A 131 -4.15 -24.64 -6.32
N ALA A 132 -4.14 -25.44 -5.24
CA ALA A 132 -4.26 -24.93 -3.88
C ALA A 132 -3.08 -24.03 -3.47
N GLU A 133 -1.87 -24.24 -3.97
CA GLU A 133 -0.72 -23.37 -3.64
C GLU A 133 -0.91 -21.93 -4.16
N GLU A 134 -1.50 -21.78 -5.35
CA GLU A 134 -1.76 -20.50 -6.03
C GLU A 134 -3.05 -19.80 -5.58
N ALA A 135 -3.92 -20.52 -4.85
CA ALA A 135 -5.19 -19.98 -4.39
C ALA A 135 -4.99 -18.86 -3.36
N ARG A 136 -5.60 -17.70 -3.62
CA ARG A 136 -5.47 -16.49 -2.76
C ARG A 136 -6.46 -16.46 -1.60
N SER A 137 -7.58 -17.18 -1.73
CA SER A 137 -8.61 -17.32 -0.71
C SER A 137 -9.30 -18.68 -0.82
N ASN A 138 -10.08 -19.05 0.22
CA ASN A 138 -10.89 -20.26 0.21
C ASN A 138 -11.97 -20.19 -0.90
N GLU A 139 -12.54 -19.01 -1.10
CA GLU A 139 -13.51 -18.72 -2.17
C GLU A 139 -12.90 -18.87 -3.56
N ASP A 140 -11.70 -18.33 -3.81
CA ASP A 140 -10.99 -18.45 -5.09
C ASP A 140 -10.80 -19.94 -5.46
N LEU A 141 -10.35 -20.76 -4.50
CA LEU A 141 -10.20 -22.20 -4.73
C LEU A 141 -11.54 -22.91 -5.01
N ALA A 142 -12.59 -22.56 -4.25
CA ALA A 142 -13.92 -23.13 -4.44
C ALA A 142 -14.52 -22.72 -5.80
N GLN A 143 -14.37 -21.46 -6.21
CA GLN A 143 -14.81 -20.95 -7.49
C GLN A 143 -14.09 -21.67 -8.65
N ARG A 144 -12.76 -21.85 -8.54
CA ARG A 144 -11.97 -22.62 -9.52
C ARG A 144 -12.46 -24.06 -9.62
N LEU A 145 -12.73 -24.72 -8.50
CA LEU A 145 -13.28 -26.08 -8.49
C LEU A 145 -14.66 -26.15 -9.15
N VAL A 146 -15.55 -25.22 -8.81
CA VAL A 146 -16.89 -25.14 -9.40
C VAL A 146 -16.82 -24.94 -10.92
N LEU A 147 -16.00 -23.99 -11.37
CA LEU A 147 -15.77 -23.74 -12.79
C LEU A 147 -15.21 -24.99 -13.49
N ARG A 148 -14.20 -25.64 -12.90
CA ARG A 148 -13.58 -26.83 -13.47
C ARG A 148 -14.53 -28.02 -13.54
N CYS A 149 -15.41 -28.19 -12.56
CA CYS A 149 -16.47 -29.18 -12.63
C CYS A 149 -17.40 -28.91 -13.82
N ARG A 150 -17.84 -27.67 -14.01
CA ARG A 150 -18.73 -27.28 -15.12
C ARG A 150 -18.09 -27.48 -16.49
N GLU A 151 -16.82 -27.08 -16.66
CA GLU A 151 -16.06 -27.30 -17.91
C GLU A 151 -15.97 -28.78 -18.30
N ASN A 152 -15.92 -29.68 -17.30
CA ASN A 152 -15.83 -31.13 -17.52
C ASN A 152 -17.21 -31.83 -17.48
N LEU A 153 -18.31 -31.06 -17.50
CA LEU A 153 -19.69 -31.54 -17.37
C LEU A 153 -19.89 -32.43 -16.12
N MET A 154 -19.16 -32.14 -15.04
CA MET A 154 -19.29 -32.83 -13.78
C MET A 154 -20.30 -32.12 -12.87
N ILE A 155 -21.32 -32.85 -12.47
CA ILE A 155 -22.34 -32.39 -11.53
C ILE A 155 -21.68 -32.13 -10.19
N LEU A 156 -21.85 -30.92 -9.66
CA LEU A 156 -21.25 -30.52 -8.39
C LEU A 156 -21.70 -31.46 -7.24
N PRO A 157 -20.77 -31.91 -6.38
CA PRO A 157 -21.15 -32.62 -5.16
C PRO A 157 -21.78 -31.65 -4.15
N ALA A 158 -22.27 -32.18 -3.03
CA ALA A 158 -22.80 -31.35 -1.95
C ALA A 158 -21.77 -30.29 -1.50
N ILE A 159 -22.26 -29.11 -1.11
CA ILE A 159 -21.42 -27.96 -0.68
C ILE A 159 -20.40 -28.40 0.40
N SER A 160 -20.83 -29.22 1.36
CA SER A 160 -19.96 -29.76 2.41
C SER A 160 -18.80 -30.61 1.89
N THR A 161 -18.98 -31.29 0.75
CA THR A 161 -17.91 -32.05 0.08
C THR A 161 -16.93 -31.11 -0.60
N ILE A 162 -17.43 -30.05 -1.26
CA ILE A 162 -16.60 -29.01 -1.87
C ILE A 162 -15.74 -28.31 -0.79
N GLU A 163 -16.38 -27.85 0.29
CA GLU A 163 -15.68 -27.22 1.43
C GLU A 163 -14.60 -28.14 2.01
N ARG A 164 -14.90 -29.43 2.18
CA ARG A 164 -13.94 -30.42 2.69
C ARG A 164 -12.77 -30.63 1.73
N LEU A 165 -13.04 -30.81 0.44
CA LEU A 165 -11.98 -31.01 -0.58
C LEU A 165 -11.05 -29.80 -0.66
N CYS A 166 -11.60 -28.59 -0.66
CA CYS A 166 -10.81 -27.36 -0.63
C CYS A 166 -9.99 -27.24 0.66
N ALA A 167 -10.57 -27.55 1.83
CA ALA A 167 -9.85 -27.54 3.10
C ALA A 167 -8.69 -28.56 3.12
N ASP A 168 -8.93 -29.78 2.66
CA ASP A 168 -7.92 -30.84 2.57
C ASP A 168 -6.79 -30.43 1.60
N ALA A 169 -7.13 -29.85 0.46
CA ALA A 169 -6.18 -29.35 -0.53
C ALA A 169 -5.31 -28.21 0.02
N LEU A 170 -5.90 -27.25 0.74
CA LEU A 170 -5.17 -26.16 1.37
C LEU A 170 -4.21 -26.65 2.47
N VAL A 171 -4.64 -27.63 3.28
CA VAL A 171 -3.77 -28.22 4.32
C VAL A 171 -2.59 -28.96 3.70
N ALA A 172 -2.80 -29.70 2.61
CA ALA A 172 -1.72 -30.38 1.91
C ALA A 172 -0.76 -29.37 1.24
N ALA A 173 -1.29 -28.33 0.61
CA ALA A 173 -0.48 -27.25 0.03
C ALA A 173 0.39 -26.55 1.09
N GLU A 174 -0.16 -26.26 2.27
CA GLU A 174 0.63 -25.74 3.40
C GLU A 174 1.79 -26.68 3.77
N ARG A 175 1.52 -27.97 3.95
CA ARG A 175 2.56 -28.96 4.29
C ARG A 175 3.63 -29.04 3.20
N ARG A 176 3.25 -29.05 1.92
CA ARG A 176 4.23 -29.08 0.81
C ARG A 176 5.11 -27.84 0.80
N ILE A 177 4.55 -26.66 1.05
CA ILE A 177 5.32 -25.41 1.16
C ILE A 177 6.28 -25.46 2.35
N ASP A 178 5.78 -25.85 3.52
CA ASP A 178 6.58 -25.95 4.75
C ASP A 178 7.76 -26.91 4.55
N THR A 179 7.50 -28.11 4.02
CA THR A 179 8.53 -29.12 3.72
C THR A 179 9.50 -28.65 2.63
N ARG A 180 9.03 -27.99 1.56
CA ARG A 180 9.89 -27.44 0.49
C ARG A 180 10.90 -26.43 1.04
N ILE A 181 10.48 -25.57 1.97
CA ILE A 181 11.36 -24.61 2.63
C ILE A 181 12.32 -25.36 3.56
N ALA A 182 11.81 -26.23 4.43
CA ALA A 182 12.61 -26.97 5.40
C ALA A 182 13.70 -27.84 4.77
N GLN A 183 13.41 -28.50 3.65
CA GLN A 183 14.36 -29.35 2.92
C GLN A 183 15.53 -28.57 2.31
N ARG A 184 15.39 -27.26 2.08
CA ARG A 184 16.47 -26.39 1.60
C ARG A 184 17.34 -25.82 2.71
N LEU A 185 16.97 -26.05 3.97
CA LEU A 185 17.76 -25.66 5.13
C LEU A 185 18.68 -26.83 5.51
N ASP A 186 19.99 -26.59 5.54
CA ASP A 186 20.95 -27.54 6.11
C ASP A 186 20.84 -27.61 7.65
N SER A 187 21.51 -28.57 8.27
CA SER A 187 21.47 -28.76 9.72
C SER A 187 22.00 -27.54 10.49
N ALA A 188 23.09 -26.92 10.01
CA ALA A 188 23.71 -25.77 10.67
C ALA A 188 22.83 -24.51 10.63
N VAL A 189 22.09 -24.28 9.54
CA VAL A 189 21.09 -23.23 9.44
C VAL A 189 19.91 -23.53 10.37
N ARG A 190 19.41 -24.77 10.40
CA ARG A 190 18.31 -25.14 11.32
C ARG A 190 18.66 -24.89 12.78
N GLU A 191 19.86 -25.27 13.20
CA GLU A 191 20.36 -24.98 14.56
C GLU A 191 20.42 -23.48 14.85
N ARG A 192 20.94 -22.66 13.92
CA ARG A 192 20.94 -21.20 14.06
C ARG A 192 19.54 -20.60 14.14
N LEU A 193 18.60 -21.10 13.34
CA LEU A 193 17.20 -20.64 13.36
C LEU A 193 16.49 -21.04 14.65
N ASP A 194 16.72 -22.25 15.17
CA ASP A 194 16.18 -22.68 16.46
C ASP A 194 16.80 -21.86 17.62
N GLY A 195 18.10 -21.52 17.51
CA GLY A 195 18.81 -20.59 18.40
C GLY A 195 18.13 -19.23 18.53
N LEU A 196 17.41 -18.77 17.48
CA LEU A 196 16.66 -17.51 17.55
C LEU A 196 15.55 -17.52 18.61
N LEU A 197 15.01 -18.70 18.93
CA LEU A 197 13.95 -18.88 19.92
C LEU A 197 14.48 -19.09 21.33
N THR A 198 15.69 -19.65 21.48
CA THR A 198 16.26 -20.04 22.78
C THR A 198 17.24 -19.02 23.34
N GLU A 199 17.99 -18.31 22.49
CA GLU A 199 18.95 -17.30 22.96
C GLU A 199 18.25 -16.03 23.44
N LEU A 200 18.47 -15.69 24.71
CA LEU A 200 17.94 -14.50 25.37
C LEU A 200 18.98 -13.38 25.38
N LEU A 201 18.52 -12.16 25.11
CA LEU A 201 19.29 -10.92 25.30
C LEU A 201 19.09 -10.38 26.73
N ASP A 202 19.90 -9.38 27.12
CA ASP A 202 19.91 -8.77 28.46
C ASP A 202 18.52 -8.32 28.99
N ALA A 203 17.55 -8.09 28.08
CA ALA A 203 16.17 -7.74 28.42
C ALA A 203 15.23 -8.95 28.63
N ASN A 204 15.76 -10.18 28.70
CA ASN A 204 15.00 -11.44 28.71
C ASN A 204 14.07 -11.61 27.49
N ILE A 205 14.50 -11.09 26.34
CA ILE A 205 13.79 -11.16 25.06
C ILE A 205 14.60 -12.06 24.14
N SER A 206 13.94 -13.00 23.45
CA SER A 206 14.65 -13.84 22.47
C SER A 206 15.15 -13.05 21.27
N ARG A 207 16.18 -13.58 20.60
CA ARG A 207 16.68 -13.05 19.32
C ARG A 207 15.55 -12.87 18.29
N PHE A 208 14.62 -13.81 18.19
CA PHE A 208 13.49 -13.73 17.26
C PHE A 208 12.58 -12.52 17.55
N ILE A 209 12.22 -12.30 18.82
CA ILE A 209 11.36 -11.17 19.20
C ILE A 209 12.11 -9.85 19.05
N TRP A 210 13.41 -9.82 19.34
CA TRP A 210 14.25 -8.67 19.07
C TRP A 210 14.26 -8.34 17.57
N LEU A 211 14.46 -9.33 16.69
CA LEU A 211 14.44 -9.12 15.23
C LEU A 211 13.09 -8.62 14.72
N ARG A 212 11.97 -9.06 15.31
CA ARG A 212 10.62 -8.56 14.99
C ARG A 212 10.43 -7.08 15.30
N GLN A 213 11.16 -6.55 16.29
CA GLN A 213 11.01 -5.17 16.76
C GLN A 213 11.95 -4.23 15.99
N PHE A 214 11.43 -3.59 14.93
CA PHE A 214 12.12 -2.54 14.21
C PHE A 214 11.14 -1.44 13.78
N GLU A 215 11.56 -0.19 13.94
CA GLU A 215 10.81 0.99 13.52
C GLU A 215 11.77 2.01 12.92
N VAL A 216 11.23 2.88 12.06
CA VAL A 216 12.01 3.92 11.42
C VAL A 216 12.50 4.93 12.46
N GLY A 217 13.81 5.07 12.61
CA GLY A 217 14.46 5.99 13.53
C GLY A 217 14.56 7.42 13.00
N ASN A 218 15.16 8.31 13.81
CA ASN A 218 15.43 9.71 13.42
C ASN A 218 16.84 10.21 13.79
N ASN A 219 17.72 9.30 14.22
CA ASN A 219 19.05 9.62 14.71
C ASN A 219 20.04 8.46 14.46
N SER A 220 21.34 8.73 14.62
CA SER A 220 22.41 7.76 14.35
C SER A 220 22.39 6.54 15.27
N ALA A 221 21.89 6.66 16.50
CA ALA A 221 21.78 5.52 17.42
C ALA A 221 20.69 4.55 16.96
N ALA A 222 19.54 5.07 16.52
CA ALA A 222 18.48 4.26 15.93
C ALA A 222 18.94 3.57 14.64
N ALA A 223 19.71 4.28 13.78
CA ALA A 223 20.31 3.68 12.59
C ALA A 223 21.25 2.51 12.95
N ASN A 224 22.12 2.68 13.96
CA ASN A 224 23.01 1.61 14.41
C ASN A 224 22.27 0.41 14.99
N ARG A 225 21.20 0.61 15.78
CA ARG A 225 20.37 -0.49 16.28
C ARG A 225 19.72 -1.31 15.16
N LEU A 226 19.33 -0.67 14.05
CA LEU A 226 18.82 -1.37 12.87
C LEU A 226 19.95 -2.12 12.14
N LEU A 227 21.14 -1.53 12.05
CA LEU A 227 22.32 -2.18 11.48
C LEU A 227 22.76 -3.40 12.30
N ASP A 228 22.66 -3.36 13.63
CA ASP A 228 22.92 -4.52 14.50
C ASP A 228 22.02 -5.72 14.12
N LYS A 229 20.73 -5.46 13.86
CA LYS A 229 19.77 -6.49 13.43
C LYS A 229 20.08 -7.00 12.03
N LEU A 230 20.38 -6.09 11.10
CA LEU A 230 20.67 -6.44 9.71
C LEU A 230 21.94 -7.29 9.59
N GLU A 231 23.00 -6.92 10.30
CA GLU A 231 24.25 -7.69 10.34
C GLU A 231 24.05 -9.06 10.99
N PHE A 232 23.25 -9.13 12.06
CA PHE A 232 22.90 -10.40 12.69
C PHE A 232 22.11 -11.32 11.74
N LEU A 233 21.09 -10.81 11.04
CA LEU A 233 20.34 -11.63 10.08
C LEU A 233 21.23 -12.19 8.97
N ARG A 234 22.23 -11.41 8.55
CA ARG A 234 23.17 -11.85 7.52
C ARG A 234 24.20 -12.84 8.01
N SER A 235 24.57 -12.79 9.30
CA SER A 235 25.45 -13.82 9.87
C SER A 235 24.76 -15.19 9.92
N LEU A 236 23.43 -15.25 9.87
CA LEU A 236 22.68 -16.50 9.66
C LEU A 236 22.96 -17.14 8.29
N SER A 237 23.51 -16.39 7.33
CA SER A 237 23.88 -16.88 5.99
C SER A 237 22.74 -17.61 5.28
N LEU A 238 21.50 -17.14 5.48
CA LEU A 238 20.31 -17.73 4.90
C LEU A 238 20.12 -17.20 3.47
N ASP A 239 20.24 -18.08 2.48
CA ASP A 239 20.01 -17.72 1.08
C ASP A 239 18.52 -17.49 0.82
N PRO A 240 18.10 -16.33 0.25
CA PRO A 240 16.73 -16.09 -0.19
C PRO A 240 16.16 -17.18 -1.12
N GLN A 241 17.01 -17.93 -1.83
CA GLN A 241 16.60 -19.09 -2.66
C GLN A 241 15.90 -20.20 -1.87
N VAL A 242 15.98 -20.21 -0.53
CA VAL A 242 15.15 -21.08 0.31
C VAL A 242 13.65 -20.91 0.01
N LEU A 243 13.23 -19.71 -0.44
CA LEU A 243 11.84 -19.38 -0.79
C LEU A 243 11.50 -19.60 -2.27
N ALA A 244 12.43 -20.10 -3.10
CA ALA A 244 12.22 -20.26 -4.53
C ALA A 244 11.01 -21.15 -4.86
N GLY A 245 10.13 -20.71 -5.75
CA GLY A 245 8.91 -21.45 -6.12
C GLY A 245 7.85 -21.51 -5.00
N VAL A 246 7.95 -20.66 -3.97
CA VAL A 246 6.84 -20.42 -3.03
C VAL A 246 6.08 -19.18 -3.48
N PRO A 247 4.75 -19.24 -3.69
CA PRO A 247 4.00 -18.07 -4.12
C PRO A 247 4.12 -16.89 -3.14
N PRO A 248 4.27 -15.63 -3.61
CA PRO A 248 4.53 -14.48 -2.72
C PRO A 248 3.46 -14.28 -1.63
N HIS A 249 2.20 -14.58 -1.93
CA HIS A 249 1.11 -14.48 -0.97
C HIS A 249 1.23 -15.53 0.17
N ARG A 250 1.85 -16.69 -0.09
CA ARG A 250 2.14 -17.72 0.91
C ARG A 250 3.30 -17.31 1.81
N VAL A 251 4.37 -16.74 1.23
CA VAL A 251 5.47 -16.13 1.99
C VAL A 251 4.93 -15.05 2.93
N ALA A 252 4.12 -14.13 2.40
CA ALA A 252 3.50 -13.08 3.21
C ALA A 252 2.63 -13.62 4.35
N ARG A 253 1.97 -14.78 4.14
CA ARG A 253 1.15 -15.44 5.17
C ARG A 253 2.00 -16.08 6.27
N LEU A 254 3.08 -16.78 5.92
CA LEU A 254 4.02 -17.37 6.86
C LEU A 254 4.71 -16.27 7.71
N ARG A 255 5.16 -15.19 7.08
CA ARG A 255 5.70 -14.01 7.78
C ARG A 255 4.71 -13.46 8.82
N ARG A 256 3.44 -13.26 8.42
CA ARG A 256 2.39 -12.79 9.33
C ARG A 256 2.15 -13.75 10.49
N GLN A 257 2.30 -15.06 10.28
CA GLN A 257 2.18 -16.06 11.35
C GLN A 257 3.32 -15.89 12.36
N GLY A 258 4.57 -15.79 11.90
CA GLY A 258 5.72 -15.54 12.77
C GLY A 258 5.64 -14.19 13.50
N GLU A 259 5.04 -13.17 12.89
CA GLU A 259 4.78 -11.89 13.58
C GLU A 259 3.76 -12.00 14.72
N ARG A 260 2.86 -12.98 14.68
CA ARG A 260 1.82 -13.17 15.72
C ARG A 260 2.28 -14.08 16.84
N TYR A 261 3.02 -15.14 16.53
CA TYR A 261 3.49 -16.06 17.56
C TYR A 261 4.51 -15.39 18.50
N PHE A 262 4.45 -15.74 19.78
CA PHE A 262 5.54 -15.56 20.72
C PHE A 262 6.48 -16.78 20.65
N THR A 263 7.58 -16.73 21.38
CA THR A 263 8.62 -17.79 21.33
C THR A 263 8.10 -19.15 21.74
N ASP A 264 7.33 -19.20 22.82
CA ASP A 264 6.63 -20.38 23.32
C ASP A 264 5.71 -20.97 22.25
N GLY A 265 4.87 -20.14 21.64
CA GLY A 265 3.96 -20.58 20.57
C GLY A 265 4.66 -21.08 19.31
N LEU A 266 5.89 -20.63 19.03
CA LEU A 266 6.73 -21.18 17.94
C LEU A 266 7.45 -22.47 18.36
N GLN A 267 7.86 -22.59 19.62
CA GLN A 267 8.49 -23.80 20.15
C GLN A 267 7.51 -24.97 20.19
N ASP A 268 6.23 -24.70 20.48
CA ASP A 268 5.15 -25.68 20.46
C ASP A 268 4.82 -26.22 19.06
N ILE A 269 5.20 -25.48 18.01
CA ILE A 269 5.10 -25.96 16.64
C ILE A 269 6.28 -26.91 16.40
N SER A 270 6.03 -28.21 16.50
CA SER A 270 6.97 -29.22 16.01
C SER A 270 6.88 -29.32 14.48
N SER A 271 7.98 -29.73 13.82
CA SER A 271 8.15 -30.00 12.37
C SER A 271 8.68 -28.86 11.47
N ASP A 272 8.81 -29.18 10.18
CA ASP A 272 9.13 -28.31 9.04
C ASP A 272 8.47 -26.93 9.09
N ARG A 273 7.24 -26.85 9.63
CA ARG A 273 6.48 -25.61 9.74
C ARG A 273 7.20 -24.56 10.59
N ARG A 274 7.83 -24.95 11.69
CA ARG A 274 8.56 -24.01 12.56
C ARG A 274 9.71 -23.37 11.78
N TRP A 275 10.54 -24.20 11.15
CA TRP A 275 11.64 -23.73 10.33
C TRP A 275 11.17 -22.90 9.15
N ALA A 276 10.08 -23.27 8.49
CA ALA A 276 9.49 -22.49 7.40
C ALA A 276 9.08 -21.08 7.86
N ILE A 277 8.39 -20.95 9.00
CA ILE A 277 8.00 -19.65 9.55
C ILE A 277 9.24 -18.81 9.90
N ILE A 278 10.20 -19.38 10.62
CA ILE A 278 11.38 -18.62 11.08
C ILE A 278 12.27 -18.23 9.89
N ALA A 279 12.47 -19.12 8.92
CA ALA A 279 13.22 -18.85 7.70
C ALA A 279 12.57 -17.73 6.88
N VAL A 280 11.25 -17.82 6.64
CA VAL A 280 10.49 -16.75 5.95
C VAL A 280 10.63 -15.43 6.69
N CYS A 281 10.40 -15.40 8.02
CA CYS A 281 10.57 -14.19 8.81
C CYS A 281 11.98 -13.62 8.70
N SER A 282 13.02 -14.45 8.75
CA SER A 282 14.41 -14.01 8.69
C SER A 282 14.74 -13.36 7.34
N VAL A 283 14.38 -14.01 6.22
CA VAL A 283 14.59 -13.45 4.87
C VAL A 283 13.80 -12.14 4.69
N GLU A 284 12.54 -12.13 5.12
CA GLU A 284 11.65 -10.98 4.89
C GLU A 284 11.97 -9.79 5.81
N TRP A 285 12.41 -10.06 7.04
CA TRP A 285 12.88 -9.03 7.97
C TRP A 285 14.23 -8.48 7.56
N GLU A 286 15.11 -9.25 6.91
CA GLU A 286 16.36 -8.71 6.37
C GLU A 286 16.07 -7.58 5.37
N ALA A 287 15.20 -7.87 4.39
CA ALA A 287 14.77 -6.89 3.40
C ALA A 287 14.04 -5.70 4.05
N ALA A 288 13.11 -5.95 4.99
CA ALA A 288 12.34 -4.90 5.65
C ALA A 288 13.20 -4.00 6.56
N ILE A 289 14.19 -4.56 7.24
CA ILE A 289 15.13 -3.80 8.08
C ILE A 289 16.06 -2.97 7.19
N ALA A 290 16.54 -3.51 6.06
CA ALA A 290 17.32 -2.74 5.10
C ALA A 290 16.53 -1.52 4.57
N ASP A 291 15.24 -1.70 4.26
CA ASP A 291 14.33 -0.60 3.89
C ASP A 291 14.20 0.42 5.02
N THR A 292 14.04 -0.06 6.25
CA THR A 292 13.91 0.78 7.45
C THR A 292 15.20 1.57 7.73
N VAL A 293 16.38 1.01 7.42
CA VAL A 293 17.67 1.71 7.50
C VAL A 293 17.71 2.88 6.50
N ILE A 294 17.28 2.67 5.26
CA ILE A 294 17.21 3.73 4.23
C ILE A 294 16.20 4.82 4.65
N GLU A 295 15.03 4.45 5.16
CA GLU A 295 14.05 5.43 5.66
C GLU A 295 14.58 6.22 6.86
N THR A 296 15.33 5.56 7.75
CA THR A 296 15.98 6.23 8.89
C THR A 296 17.04 7.21 8.39
N HIS A 297 17.83 6.82 7.39
CA HIS A 297 18.78 7.69 6.71
C HIS A 297 18.07 8.91 6.09
N ASP A 298 16.96 8.72 5.38
CA ASP A 298 16.15 9.80 4.82
C ASP A 298 15.70 10.79 5.90
N ARG A 299 15.16 10.31 7.02
CA ARG A 299 14.76 11.15 8.16
C ARG A 299 15.93 11.92 8.76
N ILE A 300 17.12 11.31 8.85
CA ILE A 300 18.32 11.98 9.35
C ILE A 300 18.77 13.09 8.39
N VAL A 301 18.76 12.85 7.08
CA VAL A 301 19.08 13.90 6.08
C VAL A 301 18.05 15.03 6.14
N GLY A 302 16.76 14.70 6.19
CA GLY A 302 15.68 15.69 6.29
C GLY A 302 15.73 16.51 7.59
N LYS A 303 16.15 15.91 8.71
CA LYS A 303 16.41 16.64 9.96
C LYS A 303 17.59 17.59 9.81
N THR A 304 18.69 17.12 9.22
CA THR A 304 19.91 17.92 8.99
C THR A 304 19.61 19.13 8.09
N TRP A 305 18.82 18.95 7.04
CA TRP A 305 18.37 20.06 6.18
C TRP A 305 17.50 21.08 6.94
N ARG A 306 16.55 20.61 7.75
CA ARG A 306 15.69 21.51 8.54
C ARG A 306 16.48 22.30 9.59
N GLU A 307 17.47 21.69 10.23
CA GLU A 307 18.37 22.37 11.16
C GLU A 307 19.19 23.44 10.44
N ALA A 308 19.77 23.11 9.28
CA ALA A 308 20.53 24.05 8.45
C ALA A 308 19.66 25.22 7.95
N LYS A 309 18.45 24.93 7.46
CA LYS A 309 17.49 25.95 7.04
C LYS A 309 17.09 26.85 8.21
N ARG A 310 16.80 26.28 9.38
CA ARG A 310 16.45 27.06 10.57
C ARG A 310 17.56 28.02 10.96
N LEU A 311 18.82 27.58 10.96
CA LEU A 311 19.96 28.45 11.25
C LEU A 311 20.10 29.58 10.22
N ASN A 312 19.89 29.29 8.95
CA ASN A 312 19.90 30.30 7.88
C ASN A 312 18.77 31.33 8.08
N ASP A 313 17.55 30.85 8.34
CA ASP A 313 16.37 31.69 8.55
C ASP A 313 16.52 32.55 9.82
N GLU A 314 17.10 32.00 10.90
CA GLU A 314 17.44 32.74 12.13
C GLU A 314 18.49 33.82 11.85
N ARG A 315 19.54 33.53 11.07
CA ARG A 315 20.58 34.50 10.69
C ARG A 315 20.03 35.63 9.82
N ILE A 316 19.21 35.30 8.82
CA ILE A 316 18.51 36.29 7.97
C ILE A 316 17.54 37.12 8.84
N GLY A 317 16.78 36.46 9.71
CA GLY A 317 15.84 37.09 10.64
C GLY A 317 16.52 38.10 11.57
N GLY A 318 17.65 37.71 12.18
CA GLY A 318 18.45 38.58 13.05
C GLY A 318 19.08 39.77 12.34
N SER A 319 19.30 39.66 11.02
CA SER A 319 19.87 40.72 10.20
C SER A 319 18.85 41.77 9.74
N LYS A 320 17.54 41.55 9.93
CA LYS A 320 16.47 42.44 9.42
C LYS A 320 16.58 43.88 9.91
N ALA A 321 16.87 44.08 11.20
CA ALA A 321 17.02 45.42 11.77
C ALA A 321 18.22 46.13 11.13
N ALA A 322 19.38 45.48 11.10
CA ALA A 322 20.58 46.00 10.45
C ALA A 322 20.38 46.31 8.96
N VAL A 323 19.64 45.47 8.22
CA VAL A 323 19.25 45.74 6.82
C VAL A 323 18.40 47.01 6.73
N THR A 324 17.39 47.13 7.59
CA THR A 324 16.49 48.29 7.58
C THR A 324 17.26 49.57 7.91
N ASP A 325 18.12 49.55 8.92
CA ASP A 325 18.91 50.71 9.33
C ASP A 325 19.95 51.10 8.28
N THR A 326 20.61 50.11 7.66
CA THR A 326 21.56 50.36 6.56
C THR A 326 20.86 50.94 5.33
N LEU A 327 19.67 50.43 4.97
CA LEU A 327 18.87 51.00 3.87
C LEU A 327 18.41 52.43 4.19
N ARG A 328 17.96 52.72 5.41
CA ARG A 328 17.60 54.08 5.82
C ARG A 328 18.80 55.03 5.72
N ALA A 329 19.97 54.59 6.17
CA ALA A 329 21.18 55.39 6.10
C ALA A 329 21.62 55.66 4.64
N PHE A 330 21.57 54.67 3.75
CA PHE A 330 21.79 54.89 2.31
C PHE A 330 20.75 55.84 1.70
N THR A 331 19.49 55.75 2.12
CA THR A 331 18.41 56.63 1.64
C THR A 331 18.64 58.07 2.10
N ALA A 332 19.04 58.28 3.35
CA ALA A 332 19.36 59.60 3.91
C ALA A 332 20.59 60.23 3.24
N LEU A 333 21.65 59.44 3.00
CA LEU A 333 22.81 59.87 2.22
C LEU A 333 22.38 60.26 0.80
N GLY A 334 21.60 59.42 0.12
CA GLY A 334 21.09 59.69 -1.23
C GLY A 334 20.25 60.96 -1.30
N ALA A 335 19.37 61.20 -0.32
CA ALA A 335 18.58 62.42 -0.23
C ALA A 335 19.47 63.67 -0.05
N SER A 336 20.47 63.60 0.83
CA SER A 336 21.42 64.70 1.06
C SER A 336 22.25 65.03 -0.19
N LEU A 337 22.64 64.01 -0.96
CA LEU A 337 23.36 64.18 -2.23
C LEU A 337 22.46 64.80 -3.31
N LEU A 338 21.19 64.39 -3.39
CA LEU A 338 20.22 64.96 -4.33
C LEU A 338 19.88 66.42 -4.01
N GLU A 339 19.72 66.76 -2.73
CA GLU A 339 19.48 68.14 -2.26
C GLU A 339 20.67 69.05 -2.61
N ALA A 340 21.90 68.61 -2.31
CA ALA A 340 23.10 69.35 -2.67
C ALA A 340 23.29 69.53 -4.19
N HIS A 341 22.92 68.51 -4.98
CA HIS A 341 22.95 68.60 -6.44
C HIS A 341 21.94 69.62 -6.98
N ASN A 342 20.72 69.63 -6.43
CA ASN A 342 19.67 70.57 -6.83
C ASN A 342 20.00 72.02 -6.43
N ASP A 343 20.67 72.21 -5.30
CA ASP A 343 21.08 73.52 -4.78
C ASP A 343 22.41 74.03 -5.37
N GLY A 344 23.03 73.28 -6.29
CA GLY A 344 24.31 73.64 -6.92
C GLY A 344 25.50 73.62 -5.95
N MET A 345 25.39 72.94 -4.82
CA MET A 345 26.46 72.82 -3.82
C MET A 345 27.46 71.72 -4.20
N PRO A 346 28.76 71.86 -3.83
CA PRO A 346 29.73 70.79 -3.98
C PRO A 346 29.30 69.53 -3.22
N LEU A 347 29.16 68.41 -3.91
CA LEU A 347 28.76 67.11 -3.34
C LEU A 347 29.70 66.66 -2.19
N GLU A 348 30.96 67.08 -2.24
CA GLU A 348 31.96 66.82 -1.20
C GLU A 348 31.58 67.45 0.15
N MET A 349 30.96 68.65 0.13
CA MET A 349 30.41 69.27 1.34
C MET A 349 29.19 68.52 1.86
N ALA A 350 28.36 67.95 0.99
CA ALA A 350 27.17 67.18 1.38
C ALA A 350 27.53 65.86 2.06
N ILE A 351 28.56 65.16 1.57
CA ILE A 351 29.11 63.96 2.21
C ILE A 351 29.69 64.35 3.58
N SER A 352 30.58 65.35 3.64
CA SER A 352 31.19 65.77 4.91
C SER A 352 30.20 66.25 5.98
N LYS A 353 29.06 66.85 5.59
CA LYS A 353 27.98 67.26 6.50
C LYS A 353 27.07 66.11 6.95
N SER A 354 26.75 65.16 6.07
CA SER A 354 25.77 64.10 6.35
C SER A 354 26.41 62.82 6.91
N THR A 355 27.63 62.48 6.48
CA THR A 355 28.35 61.25 6.87
C THR A 355 29.85 61.44 6.64
N GLN A 356 30.66 61.48 7.71
CA GLN A 356 32.11 61.53 7.57
C GLN A 356 32.60 60.35 6.70
N TRP A 357 33.62 60.54 5.86
CA TRP A 357 34.09 59.51 4.90
C TRP A 357 34.30 58.12 5.52
N GLY A 358 34.80 58.03 6.75
CA GLY A 358 34.95 56.75 7.47
C GLY A 358 33.62 56.06 7.82
N GLN A 359 32.53 56.80 8.04
CA GLN A 359 31.20 56.23 8.24
C GLN A 359 30.60 55.71 6.92
N LEU A 360 30.90 56.34 5.78
CA LEU A 360 30.50 55.84 4.46
C LEU A 360 31.21 54.51 4.14
N GLU A 361 32.51 54.39 4.42
CA GLU A 361 33.25 53.12 4.28
C GLU A 361 32.63 52.00 5.12
N GLN A 362 32.29 52.30 6.39
CA GLN A 362 31.60 51.35 7.27
C GLN A 362 30.20 50.98 6.74
N LEU A 363 29.46 51.94 6.19
CA LEU A 363 28.14 51.72 5.62
C LEU A 363 28.19 50.80 4.40
N VAL A 364 29.17 51.02 3.50
CA VAL A 364 29.41 50.17 2.32
C VAL A 364 29.85 48.76 2.74
N ALA A 365 30.77 48.65 3.70
CA ALA A 365 31.20 47.35 4.23
C ALA A 365 30.03 46.59 4.89
N THR A 366 29.21 47.27 5.67
CA THR A 366 28.01 46.71 6.31
C THR A 366 26.98 46.28 5.26
N GLY A 367 26.73 47.12 4.25
CA GLY A 367 25.85 46.80 3.12
C GLY A 367 26.31 45.57 2.35
N ALA A 368 27.61 45.44 2.07
CA ALA A 368 28.19 44.28 1.42
C ALA A 368 28.07 43.01 2.28
N GLN A 369 28.32 43.11 3.59
CA GLN A 369 28.16 41.99 4.52
C GLN A 369 26.71 41.52 4.62
N LEU A 370 25.75 42.45 4.69
CA LEU A 370 24.33 42.15 4.76
C LEU A 370 23.81 41.56 3.45
N SER A 371 24.24 42.09 2.30
CA SER A 371 23.93 41.53 0.99
C SER A 371 24.39 40.08 0.88
N ASN A 372 25.63 39.78 1.31
CA ASN A 372 26.15 38.41 1.37
C ASN A 372 25.34 37.51 2.33
N THR A 373 24.88 38.05 3.46
CA THR A 373 24.09 37.30 4.46
C THR A 373 22.68 36.97 3.93
N LEU A 374 22.06 37.89 3.19
CA LEU A 374 20.76 37.69 2.55
C LEU A 374 20.83 36.74 1.35
N ALA A 375 21.98 36.71 0.66
CA ALA A 375 22.26 35.79 -0.44
C ALA A 375 22.77 34.41 0.02
N ASP A 376 22.87 34.18 1.34
CA ASP A 376 23.36 32.92 1.91
C ASP A 376 22.35 31.79 1.72
N ASP A 377 22.86 30.59 1.48
CA ASP A 377 22.06 29.39 1.20
C ASP A 377 22.11 28.44 2.40
N PRO A 378 20.98 27.80 2.80
CA PRO A 378 21.00 26.75 3.81
C PRO A 378 22.09 25.69 3.65
N LEU A 379 22.56 25.43 2.42
CA LEU A 379 23.70 24.56 2.13
C LEU A 379 25.01 24.96 2.83
N ALA A 380 25.19 26.22 3.23
CA ALA A 380 26.35 26.64 4.02
C ALA A 380 26.40 25.96 5.40
N HIS A 381 25.26 25.54 5.94
CA HIS A 381 25.15 25.00 7.30
C HIS A 381 25.03 23.47 7.36
N VAL A 382 24.84 22.78 6.24
CA VAL A 382 24.65 21.31 6.23
C VAL A 382 25.88 20.52 6.69
N GLY A 383 27.08 21.11 6.62
CA GLY A 383 28.33 20.53 7.10
C GLY A 383 28.28 20.13 8.58
N GLN A 384 27.44 20.77 9.39
CA GLN A 384 27.23 20.42 10.81
C GLN A 384 26.70 18.99 11.00
N GLY A 385 26.05 18.43 9.97
CA GLY A 385 25.57 17.04 9.97
C GLY A 385 26.68 15.98 9.84
N TYR A 386 27.92 16.36 9.50
CA TYR A 386 29.01 15.43 9.19
C TYR A 386 29.20 14.35 10.26
N HIS A 387 29.40 14.75 11.53
CA HIS A 387 29.61 13.80 12.63
C HIS A 387 28.40 12.88 12.86
N ARG A 388 27.18 13.35 12.56
CA ARG A 388 25.96 12.54 12.66
C ARG A 388 25.98 11.42 11.62
N PHE A 389 26.34 11.73 10.37
CA PHE A 389 26.48 10.74 9.30
C PHE A 389 27.61 9.76 9.59
N ARG A 390 28.78 10.26 10.02
CA ARG A 390 29.97 9.44 10.26
C ARG A 390 29.75 8.31 11.27
N ARG A 391 28.84 8.50 12.23
CA ARG A 391 28.47 7.49 13.24
C ARG A 391 27.79 6.23 12.70
N TYR A 392 27.20 6.25 11.50
CA TYR A 392 26.48 5.09 10.96
C TYR A 392 26.72 4.85 9.47
N ALA A 393 27.00 5.90 8.68
CA ALA A 393 27.07 5.82 7.23
C ALA A 393 28.12 4.81 6.72
N PRO A 394 29.37 4.75 7.23
CA PRO A 394 30.33 3.75 6.76
C PRO A 394 29.84 2.32 6.96
N ARG A 395 29.23 2.05 8.12
CA ARG A 395 28.65 0.74 8.46
C ARG A 395 27.45 0.42 7.57
N MET A 396 26.53 1.38 7.40
CA MET A 396 25.38 1.26 6.51
C MET A 396 25.81 0.93 5.08
N LEU A 397 26.81 1.60 4.54
CA LEU A 397 27.26 1.44 3.14
C LEU A 397 28.03 0.13 2.91
N ARG A 398 28.65 -0.44 3.94
CA ARG A 398 29.22 -1.80 3.88
C ARG A 398 28.15 -2.87 3.98
N CYS A 399 27.12 -2.60 4.78
CA CYS A 399 26.03 -3.53 4.97
C CYS A 399 25.14 -3.54 3.71
N LEU A 400 24.55 -2.42 3.30
CA LEU A 400 23.63 -2.42 2.16
C LEU A 400 24.28 -2.88 0.84
N LYS A 401 23.65 -3.86 0.18
CA LYS A 401 24.04 -4.33 -1.17
C LYS A 401 23.44 -3.37 -2.19
N LEU A 402 24.19 -2.33 -2.54
CA LEU A 402 23.73 -1.25 -3.42
C LEU A 402 23.95 -1.58 -4.89
N GLU A 403 22.90 -1.42 -5.69
CA GLU A 403 22.93 -1.41 -7.15
C GLU A 403 22.50 -0.03 -7.68
N ALA A 404 22.91 0.30 -8.91
CA ALA A 404 22.64 1.61 -9.49
C ALA A 404 22.46 1.57 -11.00
N ALA A 405 21.63 2.50 -11.48
CA ALA A 405 21.58 2.88 -12.87
C ALA A 405 22.94 3.45 -13.32
N SER A 406 23.20 3.42 -14.63
CA SER A 406 24.46 3.94 -15.21
C SER A 406 24.74 5.39 -14.79
N VAL A 407 23.71 6.22 -14.69
CA VAL A 407 23.79 7.63 -14.28
C VAL A 407 24.25 7.82 -12.83
N ALA A 408 23.98 6.86 -11.94
CA ALA A 408 24.31 6.94 -10.51
C ALA A 408 25.63 6.23 -10.13
N GLN A 409 26.37 5.66 -11.11
CA GLN A 409 27.65 4.99 -10.86
C GLN A 409 28.71 5.87 -10.15
N PRO A 410 28.88 7.16 -10.50
CA PRO A 410 29.81 8.03 -9.77
C PRO A 410 29.44 8.20 -8.29
N LEU A 411 28.13 8.24 -7.97
CA LEU A 411 27.63 8.35 -6.60
C LEU A 411 27.89 7.06 -5.81
N ILE A 412 27.66 5.89 -6.41
CA ILE A 412 27.98 4.60 -5.79
C ILE A 412 29.49 4.47 -5.52
N ALA A 413 30.35 4.91 -6.44
CA ALA A 413 31.79 4.87 -6.23
C ALA A 413 32.20 5.70 -5.00
N ALA A 414 31.65 6.92 -4.87
CA ALA A 414 31.86 7.76 -3.69
C ALA A 414 31.31 7.12 -2.41
N ALA A 415 30.12 6.54 -2.45
CA ALA A 415 29.52 5.84 -1.31
C ALA A 415 30.35 4.61 -0.88
N LYS A 416 30.88 3.83 -1.82
CA LYS A 416 31.77 2.69 -1.54
C LYS A 416 33.08 3.15 -0.87
N ALA A 417 33.64 4.29 -1.27
CA ALA A 417 34.82 4.86 -0.61
C ALA A 417 34.53 5.22 0.85
N ILE A 418 33.39 5.87 1.13
CA ILE A 418 32.94 6.18 2.50
C ILE A 418 32.76 4.90 3.33
N GLY A 419 32.14 3.86 2.76
CA GLY A 419 31.97 2.55 3.40
C GLY A 419 33.29 1.89 3.80
N LYS A 420 34.30 1.98 2.93
CA LYS A 420 35.67 1.47 3.18
C LYS A 420 36.51 2.40 4.06
N MET A 421 35.97 3.55 4.48
CA MET A 421 36.70 4.61 5.18
C MET A 421 37.95 5.07 4.41
N GLN A 422 37.88 5.07 3.08
CA GLN A 422 38.94 5.55 2.18
C GLN A 422 38.71 7.03 1.81
N ALA A 423 39.77 7.69 1.35
CA ALA A 423 39.64 9.03 0.77
C ALA A 423 38.72 9.00 -0.45
N LEU A 424 37.87 10.03 -0.63
CA LEU A 424 37.03 10.11 -1.81
C LEU A 424 37.90 10.31 -3.07
N PRO A 425 37.59 9.64 -4.20
CA PRO A 425 38.29 9.84 -5.46
C PRO A 425 38.23 11.32 -5.91
N SER A 426 39.25 11.83 -6.62
CA SER A 426 39.23 13.21 -7.14
C SER A 426 38.07 13.47 -8.11
N VAL A 427 37.55 12.41 -8.74
CA VAL A 427 36.40 12.40 -9.67
C VAL A 427 35.05 12.36 -8.93
N ALA A 428 35.05 12.41 -7.60
CA ALA A 428 33.85 12.24 -6.78
C ALA A 428 32.79 13.34 -6.97
N ASN A 429 33.05 14.45 -7.65
CA ASN A 429 32.01 15.46 -7.90
C ASN A 429 31.13 15.14 -9.12
N ASN A 430 31.46 14.12 -9.92
CA ASN A 430 30.74 13.82 -11.17
C ASN A 430 29.31 13.32 -10.97
N PHE A 431 28.89 13.01 -9.73
CA PHE A 431 27.48 12.74 -9.43
C PHE A 431 26.64 14.02 -9.31
N LEU A 432 27.27 15.19 -9.19
CA LEU A 432 26.58 16.47 -9.15
C LEU A 432 26.22 16.91 -10.57
N ARG A 433 25.01 17.43 -10.73
CA ARG A 433 24.61 18.09 -11.98
C ARG A 433 25.47 19.35 -12.19
N PRO A 434 25.78 19.75 -13.43
CA PRO A 434 26.62 20.93 -13.72
C PRO A 434 26.16 22.22 -13.03
N ASN A 435 24.84 22.43 -12.91
CA ASN A 435 24.24 23.62 -12.30
C ASN A 435 23.93 23.44 -10.80
N SER A 436 24.53 22.44 -10.14
CA SER A 436 24.29 22.16 -8.73
C SER A 436 24.88 23.26 -7.85
N LYS A 437 24.06 23.78 -6.92
CA LYS A 437 24.50 24.76 -5.91
C LYS A 437 25.64 24.23 -5.03
N TRP A 438 25.73 22.90 -4.85
CA TRP A 438 26.81 22.26 -4.11
C TRP A 438 28.20 22.58 -4.66
N HIS A 439 28.35 22.82 -5.98
CA HIS A 439 29.64 23.16 -6.57
C HIS A 439 30.26 24.42 -5.95
N ARG A 440 29.45 25.46 -5.68
CA ARG A 440 29.92 26.69 -5.05
C ARG A 440 30.50 26.40 -3.66
N HIS A 441 29.79 25.64 -2.85
CA HIS A 441 30.21 25.35 -1.47
C HIS A 441 31.39 24.38 -1.40
N LEU A 442 31.47 23.41 -2.33
CA LEU A 442 32.58 22.46 -2.39
C LEU A 442 33.89 23.07 -2.90
N ARG A 443 33.83 24.17 -3.67
CA ARG A 443 35.02 24.92 -4.12
C ARG A 443 35.63 25.79 -3.03
N VAL A 444 34.84 26.19 -2.03
CA VAL A 444 35.24 27.07 -0.93
C VAL A 444 35.94 26.30 0.20
N GLN A 445 35.86 24.96 0.24
CA GLN A 445 36.58 24.16 1.23
C GLN A 445 38.09 24.10 0.96
N ASP A 446 38.87 24.11 2.05
CA ASP A 446 40.32 23.92 2.03
C ASP A 446 40.71 22.60 1.34
N GLN A 447 41.86 22.62 0.65
CA GLN A 447 42.42 21.42 0.02
C GLN A 447 42.72 20.36 1.09
N GLY A 448 41.83 19.35 1.19
CA GLY A 448 41.95 18.23 2.12
C GLY A 448 40.73 18.01 3.03
N ASP A 449 39.86 19.01 3.18
CA ASP A 449 38.61 18.83 3.92
C ASP A 449 37.55 18.13 3.04
N ASN A 450 37.33 16.83 3.29
CA ASN A 450 36.33 16.02 2.59
C ASN A 450 34.96 15.98 3.31
N ARG A 451 34.78 16.71 4.43
CA ARG A 451 33.57 16.60 5.26
C ARG A 451 32.30 16.98 4.51
N LEU A 452 32.32 18.10 3.78
CA LEU A 452 31.14 18.54 3.03
C LEU A 452 30.87 17.63 1.83
N ARG A 453 31.92 17.04 1.24
CA ARG A 453 31.77 16.01 0.19
C ARG A 453 31.07 14.76 0.72
N GLU A 454 31.47 14.26 1.88
CA GLU A 454 30.76 13.15 2.53
C GLU A 454 29.29 13.49 2.80
N VAL A 455 29.01 14.69 3.31
CA VAL A 455 27.63 15.16 3.51
C VAL A 455 26.87 15.22 2.19
N ALA A 456 27.47 15.75 1.12
CA ALA A 456 26.85 15.80 -0.21
C ALA A 456 26.49 14.40 -0.72
N VAL A 457 27.40 13.42 -0.59
CA VAL A 457 27.11 12.02 -0.95
C VAL A 457 25.90 11.49 -0.19
N MET A 458 25.81 11.75 1.12
CA MET A 458 24.66 11.32 1.93
C MET A 458 23.34 11.97 1.50
N PHE A 459 23.34 13.24 1.10
CA PHE A 459 22.15 13.90 0.57
C PHE A 459 21.73 13.32 -0.79
N HIS A 460 22.70 13.10 -1.68
CA HIS A 460 22.42 12.57 -3.01
C HIS A 460 22.04 11.09 -2.99
N LEU A 461 22.54 10.30 -2.04
CA LEU A 461 22.09 8.92 -1.80
C LEU A 461 20.60 8.88 -1.46
N ARG A 462 20.13 9.75 -0.56
CA ARG A 462 18.70 9.88 -0.24
C ARG A 462 17.87 10.14 -1.49
N ASP A 463 18.30 11.08 -2.33
CA ASP A 463 17.55 11.45 -3.52
C ASP A 463 17.59 10.34 -4.58
N ALA A 464 18.71 9.62 -4.71
CA ALA A 464 18.86 8.49 -5.63
C ALA A 464 18.02 7.26 -5.21
N PHE A 465 17.88 6.99 -3.91
CA PHE A 465 16.93 5.97 -3.42
C PHE A 465 15.48 6.36 -3.68
N ARG A 466 15.15 7.66 -3.58
CA ARG A 466 13.79 8.15 -3.84
C ARG A 466 13.42 8.13 -5.32
N SER A 467 14.37 8.38 -6.21
CA SER A 467 14.17 8.29 -7.67
C SER A 467 14.20 6.87 -8.20
N GLY A 468 14.75 5.92 -7.44
CA GLY A 468 15.02 4.56 -7.90
C GLY A 468 16.27 4.44 -8.77
N ASP A 469 17.13 5.47 -8.82
CA ASP A 469 18.43 5.41 -9.52
C ASP A 469 19.44 4.53 -8.77
N ILE A 470 19.25 4.35 -7.46
CA ILE A 470 19.95 3.39 -6.61
C ILE A 470 18.89 2.52 -5.92
N TRP A 471 19.11 1.21 -5.92
CA TRP A 471 18.23 0.23 -5.29
C TRP A 471 19.03 -0.83 -4.53
N LEU A 472 18.32 -1.65 -3.77
CA LEU A 472 18.83 -2.84 -3.11
C LEU A 472 18.42 -4.08 -3.92
N ASP A 473 19.31 -5.05 -4.00
CA ASP A 473 19.07 -6.35 -4.67
C ASP A 473 17.87 -7.11 -4.06
N HIS A 474 17.76 -7.12 -2.72
CA HIS A 474 16.68 -7.80 -2.00
C HIS A 474 15.93 -6.82 -1.08
N SER A 475 14.96 -6.11 -1.66
CA SER A 475 14.16 -5.10 -0.97
C SER A 475 12.75 -5.06 -1.54
N ARG A 476 11.80 -4.60 -0.73
CA ARG A 476 10.41 -4.39 -1.15
C ARG A 476 10.14 -2.96 -1.58
N ARG A 477 10.66 -1.99 -0.82
CA ARG A 477 10.38 -0.56 -1.04
C ARG A 477 11.42 0.13 -1.90
N TYR A 478 12.68 -0.26 -1.75
CA TYR A 478 13.82 0.28 -2.46
C TYR A 478 14.48 -0.81 -3.34
N GLY A 479 13.71 -1.78 -3.81
CA GLY A 479 14.15 -2.80 -4.76
C GLY A 479 14.16 -2.29 -6.21
N ASP A 480 14.63 -3.11 -7.15
CA ASP A 480 14.57 -2.77 -8.57
C ASP A 480 13.11 -2.63 -9.02
N LEU A 481 12.71 -1.41 -9.37
CA LEU A 481 11.38 -1.06 -9.87
C LEU A 481 10.95 -1.96 -11.05
N LYS A 482 11.89 -2.43 -11.87
CA LYS A 482 11.59 -3.31 -13.01
C LYS A 482 10.94 -4.63 -12.60
N GLN A 483 11.23 -5.12 -11.40
CA GLN A 483 10.68 -6.38 -10.89
C GLN A 483 9.18 -6.27 -10.53
N VAL A 484 8.68 -5.05 -10.32
CA VAL A 484 7.27 -4.78 -9.97
C VAL A 484 6.43 -4.43 -11.20
N LEU A 485 7.07 -4.19 -12.35
CA LEU A 485 6.36 -3.88 -13.60
C LEU A 485 5.62 -5.10 -14.13
N VAL A 486 4.49 -4.85 -14.80
CA VAL A 486 3.74 -5.90 -15.50
C VAL A 486 4.60 -6.44 -16.65
N PRO A 487 4.76 -7.77 -16.79
CA PRO A 487 5.49 -8.35 -17.92
C PRO A 487 4.90 -7.90 -19.25
N LEU A 488 5.78 -7.62 -20.23
CA LEU A 488 5.38 -7.09 -21.53
C LEU A 488 4.36 -7.99 -22.24
N VAL A 489 4.53 -9.32 -22.14
CA VAL A 489 3.61 -10.31 -22.70
C VAL A 489 2.20 -10.13 -22.14
N THR A 490 2.06 -9.94 -20.83
CA THR A 490 0.77 -9.69 -20.18
C THR A 490 0.17 -8.36 -20.63
N ALA A 491 0.99 -7.31 -20.74
CA ALA A 491 0.52 -6.00 -21.21
C ALA A 491 0.01 -6.08 -22.67
N GLN A 492 0.69 -6.82 -23.55
CA GLN A 492 0.30 -6.99 -24.96
C GLN A 492 -1.04 -7.70 -25.13
N THR A 493 -1.38 -8.63 -24.23
CA THR A 493 -2.69 -9.31 -24.24
C THR A 493 -3.86 -8.41 -23.78
N ASN A 494 -3.56 -7.25 -23.18
CA ASN A 494 -4.59 -6.33 -22.70
C ASN A 494 -4.98 -5.32 -23.79
N THR A 495 -6.11 -5.58 -24.46
CA THR A 495 -6.67 -4.72 -25.51
C THR A 495 -7.22 -3.38 -25.01
N ARG A 496 -7.23 -3.13 -23.70
CA ARG A 496 -7.77 -1.90 -23.08
C ARG A 496 -6.70 -0.84 -22.74
N LEU A 497 -5.42 -1.08 -23.04
CA LEU A 497 -4.38 -0.10 -22.79
C LEU A 497 -4.47 1.07 -23.79
N ALA A 498 -4.75 2.28 -23.30
CA ALA A 498 -4.88 3.49 -24.12
C ALA A 498 -3.54 4.13 -24.53
N VAL A 499 -2.42 3.41 -24.40
CA VAL A 499 -1.07 3.90 -24.72
C VAL A 499 -0.41 3.03 -25.80
N PRO A 500 0.38 3.62 -26.73
CA PRO A 500 1.16 2.84 -27.70
C PRO A 500 2.13 1.89 -27.00
N LEU A 501 2.27 0.68 -27.54
CA LEU A 501 3.23 -0.31 -27.03
C LEU A 501 4.68 -0.02 -27.45
N ASP A 502 4.88 0.80 -28.49
CA ASP A 502 6.21 1.28 -28.89
C ASP A 502 6.63 2.50 -28.03
N PRO A 503 7.69 2.37 -27.21
CA PRO A 503 8.19 3.47 -26.38
C PRO A 503 8.60 4.70 -27.19
N GLN A 504 9.12 4.54 -28.41
CA GLN A 504 9.60 5.69 -29.21
C GLN A 504 8.44 6.52 -29.74
N LEU A 505 7.34 5.88 -30.16
CA LEU A 505 6.12 6.58 -30.54
C LEU A 505 5.55 7.37 -29.36
N TRP A 506 5.47 6.76 -28.18
CA TRP A 506 4.99 7.44 -26.98
C TRP A 506 5.90 8.61 -26.57
N LEU A 507 7.21 8.40 -26.54
CA LEU A 507 8.17 9.47 -26.20
C LEU A 507 8.12 10.63 -27.18
N THR A 508 7.95 10.35 -28.47
CA THR A 508 7.86 11.38 -29.51
C THR A 508 6.59 12.22 -29.34
N ASP A 509 5.43 11.59 -29.12
CA ASP A 509 4.17 12.29 -28.79
C ASP A 509 4.31 13.14 -27.52
N ARG A 510 4.87 12.59 -26.43
CA ARG A 510 5.07 13.34 -25.18
C ARG A 510 6.01 14.52 -25.35
N LYS A 511 7.12 14.37 -26.08
CA LYS A 511 8.05 15.46 -26.40
C LYS A 511 7.36 16.56 -27.21
N ALA A 512 6.56 16.19 -28.21
CA ALA A 512 5.80 17.15 -29.00
C ALA A 512 4.79 17.93 -28.16
N ARG A 513 4.01 17.24 -27.30
CA ARG A 513 3.06 17.88 -26.37
C ARG A 513 3.76 18.80 -25.36
N LEU A 514 4.90 18.38 -24.82
CA LEU A 514 5.68 19.21 -23.91
C LEU A 514 6.21 20.47 -24.62
N ALA A 515 6.75 20.32 -25.83
CA ALA A 515 7.22 21.45 -26.62
C ALA A 515 6.08 22.44 -26.94
N ASP A 516 4.90 21.94 -27.31
CA ASP A 516 3.71 22.76 -27.53
C ASP A 516 3.24 23.46 -26.24
N GLY A 517 3.20 22.73 -25.12
CA GLY A 517 2.87 23.28 -23.80
C GLY A 517 3.84 24.39 -23.37
N LEU A 518 5.14 24.19 -23.57
CA LEU A 518 6.16 25.21 -23.29
C LEU A 518 6.02 26.43 -24.21
N LYS A 519 5.67 26.24 -25.49
CA LYS A 519 5.37 27.36 -26.41
C LYS A 519 4.15 28.15 -25.94
N ARG A 520 3.10 27.48 -25.48
CA ARG A 520 1.90 28.12 -24.90
C ARG A 520 2.24 28.89 -23.63
N LEU A 521 3.00 28.29 -22.72
CA LEU A 521 3.47 28.96 -21.50
C LEU A 521 4.32 30.19 -21.82
N ALA A 522 5.24 30.09 -22.79
CA ALA A 522 6.08 31.22 -23.20
C ALA A 522 5.26 32.37 -23.80
N ARG A 523 4.15 32.10 -24.51
CA ARG A 523 3.21 33.13 -24.96
C ARG A 523 2.50 33.78 -23.77
N ALA A 524 1.90 32.98 -22.90
CA ALA A 524 1.22 33.49 -21.71
C ALA A 524 2.13 34.31 -20.79
N ALA A 525 3.40 33.90 -20.66
CA ALA A 525 4.41 34.64 -19.88
C ALA A 525 4.72 36.02 -20.48
N ARG A 526 4.85 36.12 -21.80
CA ARG A 526 5.09 37.40 -22.49
C ARG A 526 3.89 38.33 -22.39
N ASP A 527 2.69 37.77 -22.46
CA ASP A 527 1.44 38.53 -22.44
C ASP A 527 0.96 38.83 -21.00
N GLY A 528 1.65 38.32 -19.98
CA GLY A 528 1.24 38.46 -18.57
C GLY A 528 -0.06 37.72 -18.23
N THR A 529 -0.45 36.72 -19.04
CA THR A 529 -1.75 36.01 -18.94
C THR A 529 -1.63 34.62 -18.34
N ILE A 530 -0.55 34.32 -17.61
CA ILE A 530 -0.42 33.05 -16.90
C ILE A 530 -1.52 32.99 -15.81
N PRO A 531 -2.44 32.01 -15.87
CA PRO A 531 -3.49 31.91 -14.86
C PRO A 531 -2.89 31.60 -13.49
N HIS A 532 -3.18 32.45 -12.49
CA HIS A 532 -2.73 32.27 -11.10
C HIS A 532 -1.21 32.08 -10.97
N GLY A 533 -0.42 32.81 -11.76
CA GLY A 533 1.04 32.77 -11.66
C GLY A 533 1.74 33.81 -12.52
N SER A 534 3.05 33.96 -12.30
CA SER A 534 3.94 34.84 -13.05
C SER A 534 5.32 34.17 -13.22
N ILE A 535 6.10 34.61 -14.21
CA ILE A 535 7.51 34.28 -14.29
C ILE A 535 8.30 35.55 -14.02
N GLU A 536 8.97 35.61 -12.87
CA GLU A 536 9.78 36.73 -12.42
C GLU A 536 11.24 36.26 -12.30
N ASP A 537 12.17 36.94 -12.96
CA ASP A 537 13.60 36.61 -12.95
C ASP A 537 13.93 35.12 -13.24
N GLY A 538 13.21 34.54 -14.20
CA GLY A 538 13.35 33.13 -14.57
C GLY A 538 12.78 32.14 -13.56
N THR A 539 12.09 32.61 -12.52
CA THR A 539 11.44 31.78 -11.50
C THR A 539 9.92 31.81 -11.71
N LEU A 540 9.33 30.63 -11.91
CA LEU A 540 7.87 30.47 -11.96
C LEU A 540 7.30 30.60 -10.55
N ARG A 541 6.47 31.63 -10.33
CA ARG A 541 5.65 31.81 -9.14
C ARG A 541 4.23 31.41 -9.48
N ILE A 542 3.66 30.51 -8.68
CA ILE A 542 2.27 30.07 -8.81
C ILE A 542 1.57 30.47 -7.53
N ASP A 543 0.45 31.16 -7.67
CA ASP A 543 -0.38 31.52 -6.54
C ASP A 543 -0.92 30.26 -5.86
N ARG A 544 -1.12 30.36 -4.55
CA ARG A 544 -1.73 29.27 -3.80
C ARG A 544 -3.18 29.10 -4.28
N LEU A 545 -3.52 27.90 -4.72
CA LEU A 545 -4.91 27.54 -5.01
C LEU A 545 -5.79 27.85 -3.79
N THR A 546 -6.71 28.79 -3.94
CA THR A 546 -7.76 29.06 -2.97
C THR A 546 -8.86 27.99 -3.11
N ALA A 547 -9.46 27.62 -1.99
CA ALA A 547 -10.54 26.66 -1.99
C ALA A 547 -11.78 27.32 -2.62
N ASP A 548 -12.33 26.71 -3.67
CA ASP A 548 -13.58 27.12 -4.31
C ASP A 548 -14.75 26.49 -3.54
N VAL A 549 -15.06 27.07 -2.37
CA VAL A 549 -16.12 26.60 -1.47
C VAL A 549 -17.25 27.64 -1.50
N PRO A 550 -18.51 27.24 -1.81
CA PRO A 550 -19.65 28.16 -1.76
C PRO A 550 -19.81 28.76 -0.36
N ASP A 551 -20.19 30.05 -0.29
CA ASP A 551 -20.32 30.80 0.98
C ASP A 551 -21.28 30.14 2.00
N ASN A 552 -22.27 29.39 1.53
CA ASN A 552 -23.27 28.70 2.36
C ASN A 552 -22.91 27.24 2.72
N ALA A 553 -21.74 26.76 2.33
CA ALA A 553 -21.37 25.36 2.54
C ALA A 553 -21.26 25.01 4.03
N GLU A 554 -20.74 25.90 4.87
CA GLU A 554 -20.62 25.67 6.32
C GLU A 554 -21.99 25.62 7.00
N GLU A 555 -22.92 26.51 6.63
CA GLU A 555 -24.28 26.52 7.16
C GLU A 555 -25.06 25.25 6.80
N LEU A 556 -24.95 24.81 5.54
CA LEU A 556 -25.57 23.58 5.07
C LEU A 556 -25.02 22.35 5.82
N ILE A 557 -23.70 22.30 6.03
CA ILE A 557 -23.07 21.21 6.78
C ILE A 557 -23.61 21.16 8.22
N LEU A 558 -23.73 22.32 8.89
CA LEU A 558 -24.27 22.40 10.25
C LEU A 558 -25.74 22.00 10.33
N ASP A 559 -26.57 22.40 9.38
CA ASP A 559 -27.98 22.01 9.30
C ASP A 559 -28.13 20.49 9.08
N LEU A 560 -27.34 19.91 8.16
CA LEU A 560 -27.31 18.46 7.96
C LEU A 560 -26.91 17.71 9.24
N TYR A 561 -25.91 18.21 9.99
CA TYR A 561 -25.52 17.59 11.25
C TYR A 561 -26.63 17.60 12.31
N ARG A 562 -27.41 18.68 12.41
CA ARG A 562 -28.53 18.78 13.37
C ARG A 562 -29.68 17.82 13.06
N ARG A 563 -29.85 17.45 11.79
CA ARG A 563 -30.92 16.56 11.33
C ARG A 563 -30.58 15.07 11.48
N MET A 564 -29.32 14.72 11.71
CA MET A 564 -28.91 13.33 11.85
C MET A 564 -29.14 12.82 13.28
N PRO A 565 -29.80 11.66 13.46
CA PRO A 565 -29.98 11.08 14.77
C PRO A 565 -28.63 10.63 15.38
N PRO A 566 -28.47 10.65 16.70
CA PRO A 566 -27.31 10.08 17.36
C PRO A 566 -27.35 8.54 17.24
N ILE A 567 -26.49 7.97 16.40
CA ILE A 567 -26.36 6.51 16.20
C ILE A 567 -25.03 6.03 16.80
N ARG A 568 -25.00 4.82 17.39
CA ARG A 568 -23.74 4.24 17.88
C ARG A 568 -22.87 3.83 16.69
N ILE A 569 -21.57 4.10 16.80
CA ILE A 569 -20.59 3.75 15.75
C ILE A 569 -20.62 2.25 15.38
N THR A 570 -20.93 1.39 16.34
CA THR A 570 -21.08 -0.06 16.15
C THR A 570 -22.25 -0.42 15.24
N ASP A 571 -23.35 0.33 15.34
CA ASP A 571 -24.57 0.07 14.56
C ASP A 571 -24.34 0.48 13.10
N ILE A 572 -23.65 1.60 12.89
CA ILE A 572 -23.18 2.02 11.56
C ILE A 572 -22.26 0.95 10.96
N LEU A 573 -21.32 0.41 11.74
CA LEU A 573 -20.43 -0.64 11.25
C LEU A 573 -21.16 -1.93 10.90
N LEU A 574 -22.20 -2.32 11.64
CA LEU A 574 -23.04 -3.46 11.32
C LEU A 574 -23.85 -3.24 10.04
N GLU A 575 -24.41 -2.04 9.85
CA GLU A 575 -25.14 -1.68 8.63
C GLU A 575 -24.23 -1.68 7.40
N VAL A 576 -23.05 -1.08 7.53
CA VAL A 576 -22.02 -1.08 6.47
C VAL A 576 -21.54 -2.51 6.18
N ASP A 577 -21.42 -3.36 7.20
CA ASP A 577 -21.07 -4.77 6.99
C ASP A 577 -22.20 -5.54 6.31
N ALA A 578 -23.46 -5.29 6.64
CA ALA A 578 -24.59 -5.92 5.95
C ALA A 578 -24.62 -5.54 4.46
N ALA A 579 -24.26 -4.30 4.12
CA ALA A 579 -24.20 -3.82 2.74
C ALA A 579 -22.97 -4.35 1.97
N LEU A 580 -21.80 -4.34 2.60
CA LEU A 580 -20.53 -4.58 1.92
C LEU A 580 -19.94 -5.97 2.17
N GLY A 581 -20.28 -6.61 3.29
CA GLY A 581 -19.67 -7.85 3.78
C GLY A 581 -18.18 -7.69 4.10
N PHE A 582 -17.76 -6.52 4.60
CA PHE A 582 -16.33 -6.26 4.80
C PHE A 582 -15.71 -7.11 5.90
N THR A 583 -16.50 -7.60 6.87
CA THR A 583 -16.04 -8.50 7.94
C THR A 583 -15.57 -9.83 7.38
N GLU A 584 -16.07 -10.26 6.22
CA GLU A 584 -15.65 -11.47 5.51
C GLU A 584 -14.18 -11.41 5.08
N ALA A 585 -13.61 -10.20 4.94
CA ALA A 585 -12.19 -10.02 4.66
C ALA A 585 -11.29 -10.37 5.89
N PHE A 586 -11.85 -10.45 7.09
CA PHE A 586 -11.14 -10.72 8.35
C PHE A 586 -11.19 -12.20 8.71
N THR A 587 -10.49 -12.99 7.90
CA THR A 587 -10.38 -14.44 8.08
C THR A 587 -9.21 -14.83 8.98
N HIS A 588 -9.33 -16.00 9.61
CA HIS A 588 -8.26 -16.60 10.40
C HIS A 588 -7.00 -16.80 9.56
N LEU A 589 -5.88 -16.21 9.99
CA LEU A 589 -4.64 -16.13 9.22
C LEU A 589 -4.10 -17.48 8.71
N ARG A 590 -4.31 -18.56 9.48
CA ARG A 590 -3.97 -19.94 9.08
C ARG A 590 -5.05 -20.60 8.22
N THR A 591 -6.27 -20.74 8.73
CA THR A 591 -7.30 -21.57 8.07
C THR A 591 -8.09 -20.82 7.00
N GLY A 592 -8.01 -19.50 6.92
CA GLY A 592 -8.83 -18.68 6.05
C GLY A 592 -10.32 -18.67 6.41
N VAL A 593 -10.70 -19.29 7.53
CA VAL A 593 -12.09 -19.38 7.99
C VAL A 593 -12.56 -18.01 8.48
N PRO A 594 -13.79 -17.57 8.17
CA PRO A 594 -14.34 -16.31 8.64
C PRO A 594 -14.46 -16.26 10.18
N CYS A 595 -14.54 -15.06 10.73
CA CYS A 595 -14.78 -14.86 12.16
C CYS A 595 -16.25 -15.10 12.47
N ASN A 596 -16.55 -16.05 13.37
CA ASN A 596 -17.92 -16.34 13.79
C ASN A 596 -18.49 -15.26 14.73
N ASP A 597 -17.62 -14.62 15.51
CA ASP A 597 -17.98 -13.54 16.42
C ASP A 597 -17.79 -12.19 15.73
N GLN A 598 -18.86 -11.69 15.12
CA GLN A 598 -18.87 -10.41 14.41
C GLN A 598 -18.78 -9.22 15.38
N ILE A 599 -19.44 -9.29 16.53
CA ILE A 599 -19.47 -8.17 17.49
C ILE A 599 -18.08 -7.96 18.09
N GLY A 600 -17.42 -9.03 18.53
CA GLY A 600 -16.05 -8.96 19.00
C GLY A 600 -15.08 -8.45 17.92
N LEU A 601 -15.26 -8.90 16.67
CA LEU A 601 -14.46 -8.41 15.53
C LEU A 601 -14.60 -6.89 15.35
N LEU A 602 -15.83 -6.35 15.35
CA LEU A 602 -16.07 -4.91 15.23
C LEU A 602 -15.45 -4.12 16.40
N ASN A 603 -15.54 -4.66 17.62
CA ASN A 603 -14.90 -4.05 18.80
C ASN A 603 -13.37 -3.98 18.65
N VAL A 604 -12.73 -5.05 18.15
CA VAL A 604 -11.29 -5.04 17.87
C VAL A 604 -10.94 -4.01 16.78
N LEU A 605 -11.73 -3.94 15.71
CA LEU A 605 -11.50 -2.96 14.63
C LEU A 605 -11.63 -1.52 15.12
N LEU A 606 -12.61 -1.24 15.99
CA LEU A 606 -12.75 0.06 16.64
C LEU A 606 -11.59 0.37 17.58
N ALA A 607 -11.14 -0.61 18.37
CA ALA A 607 -10.05 -0.43 19.34
C ALA A 607 -8.74 -0.03 18.65
N GLU A 608 -8.43 -0.70 17.55
CA GLU A 608 -7.25 -0.43 16.73
C GLU A 608 -7.43 0.84 15.88
N GLY A 609 -8.63 1.02 15.30
CA GLY A 609 -9.02 2.19 14.49
C GLY A 609 -8.89 3.51 15.23
N LEU A 610 -9.30 3.52 16.50
CA LEU A 610 -9.29 4.68 17.39
C LEU A 610 -8.02 4.78 18.24
N ASN A 611 -7.08 3.83 18.09
CA ASN A 611 -5.88 3.71 18.92
C ASN A 611 -6.18 3.68 20.43
N LEU A 612 -7.35 3.14 20.80
CA LEU A 612 -7.82 2.99 22.17
C LEU A 612 -7.13 1.79 22.84
N GLY A 613 -6.80 0.77 22.03
CA GLY A 613 -6.22 -0.49 22.48
C GLY A 613 -7.25 -1.46 23.08
N LEU A 614 -7.00 -2.76 22.96
CA LEU A 614 -7.95 -3.82 23.33
C LEU A 614 -8.37 -3.79 24.80
N ARG A 615 -7.46 -3.38 25.70
CA ARG A 615 -7.72 -3.37 27.16
C ARG A 615 -8.77 -2.33 27.54
N LYS A 616 -8.62 -1.11 27.01
CA LYS A 616 -9.61 -0.05 27.18
C LYS A 616 -10.90 -0.32 26.42
N MET A 617 -10.82 -1.00 25.27
CA MET A 617 -12.02 -1.43 24.57
C MET A 617 -12.79 -2.45 25.41
N ALA A 618 -12.14 -3.45 25.99
CA ALA A 618 -12.79 -4.41 26.90
C ALA A 618 -13.50 -3.73 28.07
N GLU A 619 -12.93 -2.65 28.63
CA GLU A 619 -13.58 -1.84 29.66
C GLU A 619 -14.78 -1.02 29.14
N ALA A 620 -14.77 -0.65 27.86
CA ALA A 620 -15.81 0.13 27.21
C ALA A 620 -16.93 -0.72 26.59
N THR A 621 -16.75 -2.05 26.46
CA THR A 621 -17.77 -2.97 25.96
C THR A 621 -18.38 -3.76 27.11
N ASN A 622 -19.64 -4.13 26.98
CA ASN A 622 -20.33 -5.04 27.90
C ASN A 622 -20.44 -6.47 27.36
N THR A 623 -19.79 -6.79 26.24
CA THR A 623 -19.93 -8.07 25.54
C THR A 623 -18.68 -8.94 25.59
N HIS A 624 -17.48 -8.35 25.67
CA HIS A 624 -16.22 -9.08 25.57
C HIS A 624 -15.17 -8.58 26.56
N ASP A 625 -14.42 -9.50 27.15
CA ASP A 625 -13.23 -9.20 27.93
C ASP A 625 -11.97 -9.06 27.05
N TYR A 626 -10.85 -8.66 27.65
CA TYR A 626 -9.59 -8.46 26.94
C TYR A 626 -9.08 -9.74 26.25
N TRP A 627 -9.22 -10.91 26.89
CA TRP A 627 -8.67 -12.16 26.37
C TRP A 627 -9.50 -12.68 25.20
N GLN A 628 -10.81 -12.55 25.26
CA GLN A 628 -11.73 -12.82 24.17
C GLN A 628 -11.41 -11.95 22.95
N LEU A 629 -11.26 -10.63 23.14
CA LEU A 629 -10.90 -9.71 22.05
C LEU A 629 -9.50 -10.01 21.46
N ASN A 630 -8.52 -10.35 22.30
CA ASN A 630 -7.16 -10.67 21.86
C ASN A 630 -7.06 -12.02 21.11
N ALA A 631 -7.96 -12.96 21.42
CA ALA A 631 -8.02 -14.28 20.78
C ALA A 631 -8.61 -14.22 19.35
N LEU A 632 -9.33 -13.16 19.00
CA LEU A 632 -9.98 -13.04 17.70
C LEU A 632 -8.99 -13.02 16.52
N PRO A 633 -9.41 -13.47 15.32
CA PRO A 633 -8.54 -13.62 14.16
C PRO A 633 -8.06 -12.30 13.52
N VAL A 634 -8.29 -11.15 14.15
CA VAL A 634 -7.85 -9.84 13.62
C VAL A 634 -6.33 -9.73 13.72
N GLY A 635 -5.65 -9.82 12.58
CA GLY A 635 -4.23 -9.54 12.56
C GLY A 635 -3.98 -8.07 12.91
N MET A 636 -3.21 -7.79 13.97
CA MET A 636 -2.70 -6.44 14.29
C MET A 636 -2.09 -5.76 13.05
N SER A 637 -1.49 -6.52 12.10
CA SER A 637 -0.97 -5.97 10.84
C SER A 637 -2.04 -5.64 9.78
N ARG A 638 -3.18 -6.36 9.72
CA ARG A 638 -4.30 -5.99 8.82
C ARG A 638 -5.04 -4.78 9.38
N ALA A 639 -5.25 -4.74 10.70
CA ALA A 639 -5.79 -3.55 11.38
C ALA A 639 -4.82 -2.36 11.26
N LYS A 640 -3.49 -2.56 11.33
CA LYS A 640 -2.48 -1.51 11.07
C LYS A 640 -2.40 -1.04 9.61
N GLN A 641 -2.57 -1.94 8.64
CA GLN A 641 -2.69 -1.57 7.22
C GLN A 641 -3.97 -0.79 6.94
N TRP A 642 -5.09 -1.23 7.53
CA TRP A 642 -6.37 -0.51 7.45
C TRP A 642 -6.33 0.82 8.21
N THR A 643 -5.65 0.91 9.37
CA THR A 643 -5.39 2.20 10.02
C THR A 643 -4.42 3.05 9.23
N GLY A 644 -3.55 2.51 8.38
CA GLY A 644 -2.76 3.28 7.41
C GLY A 644 -3.60 3.92 6.29
N LEU A 645 -4.72 3.29 5.91
CA LEU A 645 -5.71 3.82 4.97
C LEU A 645 -6.72 4.77 5.65
N TRP A 646 -7.10 4.46 6.90
CA TRP A 646 -8.02 5.26 7.72
C TRP A 646 -7.33 6.43 8.43
N ARG A 647 -6.04 6.39 8.73
CA ARG A 647 -5.29 7.46 9.42
C ARG A 647 -5.27 8.75 8.61
N PRO A 648 -4.97 8.75 7.29
CA PRO A 648 -5.08 9.95 6.48
C PRO A 648 -6.51 10.50 6.49
N TRP A 649 -7.53 9.65 6.56
CA TRP A 649 -8.95 10.02 6.60
C TRP A 649 -9.36 10.61 7.96
N LEU A 650 -8.91 10.04 9.09
CA LEU A 650 -9.11 10.53 10.46
C LEU A 650 -8.26 11.77 10.78
N LEU A 651 -6.98 11.81 10.37
CA LEU A 651 -6.03 12.89 10.67
C LEU A 651 -6.18 14.11 9.76
N ARG A 652 -6.62 13.96 8.50
CA ARG A 652 -6.93 15.13 7.63
C ARG A 652 -8.12 15.95 8.15
N ARG A 653 -8.95 15.40 9.04
CA ARG A 653 -10.06 16.14 9.67
C ARG A 653 -9.74 16.64 11.08
N GLN A 654 -8.80 16.03 11.81
CA GLN A 654 -8.27 16.62 13.06
C GLN A 654 -7.37 17.84 12.84
N SER A 655 -6.87 18.06 11.62
CA SER A 655 -5.96 19.18 11.28
C SER A 655 -6.64 20.40 10.67
N CYS A 656 -7.97 20.39 10.48
CA CYS A 656 -8.74 21.60 10.25
C CYS A 656 -8.92 22.36 11.58
N ARG A 657 -7.87 23.09 12.00
CA ARG A 657 -8.06 24.20 12.93
C ARG A 657 -8.66 25.37 12.16
N CYS A 658 -9.94 25.68 12.39
CA CYS A 658 -10.41 27.03 12.14
C CYS A 658 -9.73 27.97 13.16
N PRO A 659 -9.08 29.06 12.72
CA PRO A 659 -8.58 30.07 13.65
C PRO A 659 -9.80 30.81 14.23
N GLY A 660 -10.20 30.52 15.48
CA GLY A 660 -11.14 31.40 16.18
C GLY A 660 -12.05 30.81 17.27
N SER A 661 -12.23 29.50 17.42
CA SER A 661 -13.18 28.96 18.42
C SER A 661 -12.55 27.88 19.31
N GLY A 662 -12.36 28.20 20.58
CA GLY A 662 -11.81 27.31 21.61
C GLY A 662 -12.79 26.24 22.12
N VAL A 663 -13.35 25.42 21.23
CA VAL A 663 -14.21 24.28 21.62
C VAL A 663 -13.67 22.98 20.99
N LEU A 664 -13.41 21.98 21.85
CA LEU A 664 -13.03 20.62 21.45
C LEU A 664 -14.22 19.92 20.77
N VAL A 665 -14.07 19.60 19.49
CA VAL A 665 -15.02 18.77 18.73
C VAL A 665 -14.86 17.30 19.13
N GLN A 666 -15.94 16.65 19.57
CA GLN A 666 -15.95 15.23 19.94
C GLN A 666 -15.94 14.30 18.71
N PRO A 667 -15.38 13.08 18.80
CA PRO A 667 -15.10 12.19 17.66
C PRO A 667 -16.32 11.70 16.86
N HIS A 668 -17.53 11.80 17.42
CA HIS A 668 -18.78 11.37 16.80
C HIS A 668 -19.18 12.25 15.60
N GLN A 669 -18.78 13.53 15.60
CA GLN A 669 -19.18 14.54 14.61
C GLN A 669 -18.55 14.38 13.21
N ALA A 670 -17.56 13.51 13.00
CA ALA A 670 -16.82 13.44 11.73
C ALA A 670 -17.20 12.25 10.82
N MET A 671 -17.95 11.26 11.33
CA MET A 671 -18.07 9.96 10.68
C MET A 671 -19.20 9.87 9.63
N VAL A 672 -20.30 10.62 9.84
CA VAL A 672 -21.53 10.44 9.06
C VAL A 672 -21.51 11.17 7.70
N SER A 673 -20.75 12.26 7.55
CA SER A 673 -20.72 13.03 6.28
C SER A 673 -20.04 12.33 5.09
N SER A 674 -19.30 11.24 5.34
CA SER A 674 -18.41 10.63 4.35
C SER A 674 -18.95 9.35 3.71
N PHE A 675 -20.01 8.75 4.27
CA PHE A 675 -20.65 7.55 3.71
C PHE A 675 -21.67 7.88 2.60
N LEU A 676 -22.01 9.16 2.39
CA LEU A 676 -23.03 9.63 1.44
C LEU A 676 -22.50 10.21 0.11
N GLN A 677 -21.21 10.06 -0.22
CA GLN A 677 -20.70 10.47 -1.54
C GLN A 677 -20.37 9.26 -2.44
N PRO A 678 -21.15 9.03 -3.52
CA PRO A 678 -20.77 8.07 -4.55
C PRO A 678 -19.58 8.60 -5.35
N GLY A 679 -18.80 7.66 -5.88
CA GLY A 679 -17.53 7.83 -6.59
C GLY A 679 -17.26 9.18 -7.26
N ARG A 680 -16.19 9.84 -6.83
CA ARG A 680 -15.35 10.63 -7.72
C ARG A 680 -14.02 9.92 -7.86
N GLU A 681 -13.92 9.08 -8.88
CA GLU A 681 -12.64 8.86 -9.55
C GLU A 681 -12.11 10.25 -9.97
N ARG A 682 -10.85 10.53 -9.62
CA ARG A 682 -10.11 11.62 -10.23
C ARG A 682 -8.73 11.10 -10.67
N PRO A 683 -8.23 11.62 -11.80
CA PRO A 683 -7.28 10.96 -12.69
C PRO A 683 -5.84 10.92 -12.17
#